data_AF-A0A0F9EY46-F1
#
_entry.id   AF-A0A0F9EY46-F1
#
_cell.length_a   1.000
_cell.length_b   1.000
_cell.length_c   1.000
_cell.angle_alpha   90.00
_cell.angle_beta   90.00
_cell.angle_gamma   90.00
#
_symmetry.space_group_name_H-M   'P 1'
#
loop_
_entity.id
_entity.type
_entity.pdbx_description
1 polymer ?
#
loop_
_entity_poly.entity_id
_entity_poly.type
_entity_poly.pdbx_seq_one_letter_code
_entity_poly.pdbx_strand_id
1 'polypeptide(L)'
;AGAVQWLAGDTLVGKGAKSLADFFEENAAFIAPEDPTIVADVAGGFGSMFTLLLPGAAVSKGLRSAQFISRGVAAFLQVGIFTVNESLVEAGSVYRERIAQTGSREDAEGAARFVFFLNLPLNALTNKLGLFAGKSQALRSVITEGTQEAAQSVVSQIPTRERIDFAQVRHEALIGAIVGGGTGAIMQRASRTIEAVPGLSPQAQQVYSEAEQAALDEGATAEAADIAGTQALGATEEGQAYIEATADAMDVVLEAEAAIAKLAEGGAILPTIEITEEEVNALFDSGATQEEIVATLIRDIEEIPVDTAEADAALAELQASQQEAAAEARVAQLEQKAVEIEADAIATFQALEEGVDPLPQLESLGNIAFDEGATTIETFTERMKAKLGELWERFKGFIQAVFDKLREERGAIEFGEPTQEQRIAELRTQIQEQVKLARIARREGRSEAVEAARRRINRIRSREAQARVKVRVERATRRTLTELASETLPVALRGKFLKAIANATTPTQFGDVAIRIQSAANAFTEAQELKKNLGSKRGKIAFIRKINEINQTVINDIKKELNISKPLRLMNEKELEAVTEKLKARVRFKRSRGFRPKIEDRGSKRTDIPEALYEVRRNLQPSKKEQFKQKIKKFREESTPEKLLGIISTRLANIDESLRQTLRKFEFNLGRSVRNDLKVATPFIKKVQKMTPDDYTDFGWALKNGDVNTINPLLEKYDMADEFAAVR
;
A
#
# COMPACT_ATOMS: atom_id res chain seq x y z
N ALA A 1 17.43 -8.03 -4.38
CA ALA A 1 18.84 -7.54 -4.43
C ALA A 1 19.22 -6.92 -5.78
N GLY A 2 18.95 -7.55 -6.92
CA GLY A 2 19.31 -7.03 -8.26
C GLY A 2 18.80 -5.62 -8.58
N ALA A 3 17.56 -5.28 -8.24
CA ALA A 3 17.01 -3.93 -8.42
C ALA A 3 17.79 -2.87 -7.60
N VAL A 4 18.21 -3.22 -6.39
CA VAL A 4 19.01 -2.34 -5.52
C VAL A 4 20.44 -2.23 -6.04
N GLN A 5 21.02 -3.31 -6.54
CA GLN A 5 22.34 -3.31 -7.16
C GLN A 5 22.36 -2.43 -8.43
N TRP A 6 21.33 -2.54 -9.26
CA TRP A 6 21.13 -1.71 -10.44
C TRP A 6 20.96 -0.23 -10.08
N LEU A 7 20.09 0.09 -9.12
CA LEU A 7 19.79 1.48 -8.74
C LEU A 7 20.90 2.14 -7.91
N ALA A 8 21.65 1.37 -7.12
CA ALA A 8 22.64 1.88 -6.18
C ALA A 8 24.09 1.74 -6.68
N GLY A 9 24.36 0.97 -7.75
CA GLY A 9 25.70 0.82 -8.33
C GLY A 9 26.77 0.35 -7.33
N ASP A 10 27.97 0.93 -7.41
CA ASP A 10 29.11 0.58 -6.51
C ASP A 10 29.08 1.29 -5.15
N THR A 11 27.95 1.90 -4.79
CA THR A 11 27.81 2.50 -3.45
C THR A 11 27.87 1.42 -2.37
N LEU A 12 28.11 1.81 -1.12
CA LEU A 12 28.10 0.90 0.02
C LEU A 12 26.82 0.04 0.08
N VAL A 13 25.68 0.64 -0.28
CA VAL A 13 24.37 -0.03 -0.35
C VAL A 13 24.30 -1.03 -1.49
N GLY A 14 24.82 -0.69 -2.67
CA GLY A 14 24.86 -1.61 -3.81
C GLY A 14 25.86 -2.75 -3.63
N LYS A 15 27.01 -2.49 -2.98
CA LYS A 15 27.98 -3.52 -2.57
C LYS A 15 27.42 -4.45 -1.50
N GLY A 16 26.68 -3.92 -0.52
CA GLY A 16 25.97 -4.73 0.47
C GLY A 16 24.87 -5.59 -0.15
N ALA A 17 24.11 -5.05 -1.10
CA ALA A 17 23.09 -5.80 -1.83
C ALA A 17 23.70 -6.89 -2.72
N LYS A 18 24.87 -6.63 -3.34
CA LYS A 18 25.63 -7.62 -4.09
C LYS A 18 26.15 -8.74 -3.16
N SER A 19 26.81 -8.39 -2.06
CA SER A 19 27.33 -9.37 -1.10
C SER A 19 26.23 -10.27 -0.51
N LEU A 20 25.03 -9.73 -0.30
CA LEU A 20 23.88 -10.50 0.15
C LEU A 20 23.35 -11.44 -0.96
N ALA A 21 23.38 -11.00 -2.22
CA ALA A 21 22.97 -11.81 -3.36
C ALA A 21 23.97 -12.95 -3.63
N ASP A 22 25.26 -12.64 -3.68
CA ASP A 22 26.35 -13.59 -3.86
C ASP A 22 26.30 -14.66 -2.75
N PHE A 23 25.98 -14.27 -1.50
CA PHE A 23 25.75 -15.19 -0.39
C PHE A 23 24.58 -16.15 -0.63
N PHE A 24 23.43 -15.68 -1.14
CA PHE A 24 22.31 -16.59 -1.44
C PHE A 24 22.59 -17.49 -2.65
N GLU A 25 23.33 -17.01 -3.65
CA GLU A 25 23.68 -17.76 -4.86
C GLU A 25 24.71 -18.86 -4.57
N GLU A 26 25.73 -18.57 -3.74
CA GLU A 26 26.70 -19.57 -3.25
C GLU A 26 26.05 -20.67 -2.39
N ASN A 27 24.93 -20.37 -1.72
CA ASN A 27 24.24 -21.32 -0.85
C ASN A 27 23.00 -21.98 -1.51
N ALA A 28 22.54 -21.48 -2.66
CA ALA A 28 21.43 -22.09 -3.42
C ALA A 28 21.75 -23.52 -3.89
N ALA A 29 23.02 -23.82 -4.17
CA ALA A 29 23.49 -25.16 -4.52
C ALA A 29 23.33 -26.19 -3.39
N PHE A 30 23.14 -25.75 -2.14
CA PHE A 30 22.95 -26.61 -0.97
C PHE A 30 21.47 -26.94 -0.70
N ILE A 31 20.55 -26.24 -1.36
CA ILE A 31 19.10 -26.32 -1.15
C ILE A 31 18.38 -26.82 -2.42
N ALA A 32 19.03 -26.76 -3.59
CA ALA A 32 18.51 -27.32 -4.82
C ALA A 32 18.55 -28.86 -4.78
N PRO A 33 17.42 -29.57 -5.00
CA PRO A 33 17.44 -31.01 -5.19
C PRO A 33 18.27 -31.39 -6.44
N GLU A 34 18.90 -32.57 -6.42
CA GLU A 34 19.83 -33.04 -7.47
C GLU A 34 19.22 -33.15 -8.89
N ASP A 35 17.89 -33.03 -9.01
CA ASP A 35 17.15 -33.02 -10.28
C ASP A 35 16.09 -31.90 -10.27
N PRO A 36 16.26 -30.78 -10.99
CA PRO A 36 15.32 -29.67 -10.95
C PRO A 36 14.04 -30.04 -11.70
N THR A 37 12.94 -30.19 -10.97
CA THR A 37 11.59 -30.39 -11.49
C THR A 37 10.80 -29.07 -11.42
N ILE A 38 9.70 -28.95 -12.17
CA ILE A 38 8.76 -27.80 -12.12
C ILE A 38 8.34 -27.45 -10.68
N VAL A 39 8.33 -28.44 -9.78
CA VAL A 39 8.03 -28.29 -8.34
C VAL A 39 9.12 -27.50 -7.60
N ALA A 40 10.40 -27.69 -7.96
CA ALA A 40 11.52 -26.96 -7.38
C ALA A 40 11.56 -25.48 -7.80
N ASP A 41 11.16 -25.18 -9.04
CA ASP A 41 11.11 -23.80 -9.56
C ASP A 41 9.95 -22.99 -8.93
N VAL A 42 8.82 -23.64 -8.69
CA VAL A 42 7.70 -23.07 -7.94
C VAL A 42 8.09 -22.83 -6.48
N ALA A 43 8.75 -23.79 -5.82
CA ALA A 43 9.26 -23.64 -4.45
C ALA A 43 10.35 -22.56 -4.32
N GLY A 44 11.23 -22.40 -5.32
CA GLY A 44 12.21 -21.31 -5.41
C GLY A 44 11.55 -19.94 -5.56
N GLY A 45 10.45 -19.87 -6.32
CA GLY A 45 9.59 -18.68 -6.41
C GLY A 45 9.00 -18.26 -5.06
N PHE A 46 8.45 -19.20 -4.28
CA PHE A 46 7.84 -18.92 -2.97
C PHE A 46 8.87 -18.69 -1.83
N GLY A 47 9.96 -19.47 -1.79
CA GLY A 47 11.03 -19.29 -0.79
C GLY A 47 11.74 -17.93 -0.90
N SER A 48 11.85 -17.38 -2.11
CA SER A 48 12.42 -16.04 -2.35
C SER A 48 11.50 -14.89 -1.89
N MET A 49 10.17 -15.06 -1.92
CA MET A 49 9.21 -14.08 -1.36
C MET A 49 9.29 -14.03 0.17
N PHE A 50 9.45 -15.17 0.83
CA PHE A 50 9.47 -15.27 2.29
C PHE A 50 10.76 -14.70 2.90
N THR A 51 11.92 -15.02 2.30
CA THR A 51 13.22 -14.44 2.68
C THR A 51 13.33 -12.94 2.38
N LEU A 52 12.50 -12.39 1.48
CA LEU A 52 12.40 -10.95 1.21
C LEU A 52 11.44 -10.18 2.15
N LEU A 53 10.53 -10.87 2.85
CA LEU A 53 9.55 -10.27 3.76
C LEU A 53 10.20 -9.72 5.05
N LEU A 54 11.16 -10.46 5.63
CA LEU A 54 11.84 -10.08 6.87
C LEU A 54 12.83 -8.90 6.69
N PRO A 55 13.68 -8.83 5.65
CA PRO A 55 14.52 -7.66 5.35
C PRO A 55 13.76 -6.52 4.65
N GLY A 56 12.69 -6.83 3.89
CA GLY A 56 11.90 -5.86 3.13
C GLY A 56 11.20 -4.82 4.02
N ALA A 57 10.80 -5.19 5.23
CA ALA A 57 10.29 -4.28 6.25
C ALA A 57 11.34 -3.22 6.67
N ALA A 58 12.63 -3.59 6.71
CA ALA A 58 13.73 -2.67 7.05
C ALA A 58 14.11 -1.75 5.88
N VAL A 59 14.12 -2.26 4.63
CA VAL A 59 14.41 -1.46 3.41
C VAL A 59 13.30 -0.44 3.13
N SER A 60 12.03 -0.76 3.43
CA SER A 60 10.89 0.15 3.25
C SER A 60 10.96 1.42 4.14
N LYS A 61 11.66 1.36 5.28
CA LYS A 61 12.00 2.52 6.12
C LYS A 61 13.17 3.34 5.55
N GLY A 62 14.12 2.69 4.86
CA GLY A 62 15.24 3.33 4.16
C GLY A 62 14.86 4.06 2.87
N LEU A 63 13.87 3.57 2.12
CA LEU A 63 13.38 4.23 0.90
C LEU A 63 12.54 5.49 1.17
N ARG A 64 11.92 5.62 2.35
CA ARG A 64 11.17 6.83 2.74
C ARG A 64 12.06 8.05 3.04
N SER A 65 13.36 7.87 3.24
CA SER A 65 14.31 8.96 3.56
C SER A 65 15.09 9.48 2.34
N ALA A 66 14.97 8.85 1.17
CA ALA A 66 15.68 9.25 -0.05
C ALA A 66 14.85 10.25 -0.91
N GLN A 67 15.31 11.49 -1.01
CA GLN A 67 14.65 12.60 -1.75
C GLN A 67 14.83 12.55 -3.30
N PHE A 68 15.15 11.40 -3.90
CA PHE A 68 15.56 11.33 -5.32
C PHE A 68 14.43 11.08 -6.33
N ILE A 69 13.17 11.03 -5.91
CA ILE A 69 12.04 10.83 -6.83
C ILE A 69 11.67 12.16 -7.51
N SER A 70 11.92 12.25 -8.82
CA SER A 70 11.57 13.43 -9.62
C SER A 70 10.05 13.57 -9.82
N ARG A 71 9.56 14.80 -10.06
CA ARG A 71 8.13 15.08 -10.31
C ARG A 71 7.52 14.30 -11.50
N GLY A 72 8.32 13.71 -12.38
CA GLY A 72 7.83 12.85 -13.48
C GLY A 72 7.36 11.47 -13.01
N VAL A 73 8.02 10.89 -12.01
CA VAL A 73 7.60 9.63 -11.37
C VAL A 73 6.33 9.85 -10.55
N ALA A 74 6.14 11.04 -9.97
CA ALA A 74 4.92 11.38 -9.24
C ALA A 74 3.66 11.45 -10.13
N ALA A 75 3.81 11.79 -11.42
CA ALA A 75 2.73 11.75 -12.39
C ALA A 75 2.44 10.30 -12.87
N PHE A 76 3.46 9.44 -12.87
CA PHE A 76 3.35 8.01 -13.22
C PHE A 76 2.88 7.12 -12.06
N LEU A 77 3.07 7.53 -10.80
CA LEU A 77 2.56 6.85 -9.60
C LEU A 77 1.02 6.82 -9.49
N GLN A 78 0.30 7.36 -10.47
CA GLN A 78 -1.14 7.08 -10.67
C GLN A 78 -1.42 5.64 -11.15
N VAL A 79 -0.40 4.88 -11.60
CA VAL A 79 -0.53 3.50 -12.11
C VAL A 79 -0.40 2.42 -11.01
N GLY A 80 -0.23 2.80 -9.74
CA GLY A 80 -0.17 1.87 -8.61
C GLY A 80 1.27 1.45 -8.27
N ILE A 81 1.56 1.40 -6.97
CA ILE A 81 2.91 1.12 -6.43
C ILE A 81 3.35 -0.33 -6.74
N PHE A 82 2.41 -1.25 -6.90
CA PHE A 82 2.68 -2.67 -7.20
C PHE A 82 3.27 -2.85 -8.61
N THR A 83 2.71 -2.21 -9.62
CA THR A 83 3.22 -2.19 -11.01
C THR A 83 4.67 -1.72 -11.08
N VAL A 84 5.03 -0.70 -10.30
CA VAL A 84 6.40 -0.17 -10.26
C VAL A 84 7.35 -1.16 -9.57
N ASN A 85 6.91 -1.83 -8.51
CA ASN A 85 7.74 -2.79 -7.79
C ASN A 85 8.02 -4.04 -8.64
N GLU A 86 7.02 -4.56 -9.33
CA GLU A 86 7.14 -5.73 -10.22
C GLU A 86 8.12 -5.45 -11.37
N SER A 87 7.94 -4.33 -12.07
CA SER A 87 8.87 -3.91 -13.12
C SER A 87 10.30 -3.65 -12.60
N LEU A 88 10.46 -3.19 -11.35
CA LEU A 88 11.77 -3.02 -10.73
C LEU A 88 12.45 -4.35 -10.40
N VAL A 89 11.70 -5.35 -9.95
CA VAL A 89 12.22 -6.69 -9.60
C VAL A 89 12.74 -7.39 -10.84
N GLU A 90 11.97 -7.37 -11.93
CA GLU A 90 12.31 -8.01 -13.20
C GLU A 90 13.46 -7.30 -13.94
N ALA A 91 13.47 -5.96 -13.92
CA ALA A 91 14.64 -5.20 -14.38
C ALA A 91 15.90 -5.54 -13.56
N GLY A 92 15.72 -5.85 -12.28
CA GLY A 92 16.79 -6.24 -11.37
C GLY A 92 17.37 -7.63 -11.64
N SER A 93 16.57 -8.60 -12.10
CA SER A 93 17.08 -9.92 -12.52
C SER A 93 17.84 -9.80 -13.83
N VAL A 94 17.28 -9.10 -14.83
CA VAL A 94 17.90 -8.90 -16.15
C VAL A 94 19.22 -8.14 -16.06
N TYR A 95 19.32 -7.14 -15.17
CA TYR A 95 20.59 -6.48 -14.87
C TYR A 95 21.70 -7.46 -14.47
N ARG A 96 21.37 -8.41 -13.58
CA ARG A 96 22.37 -9.38 -13.07
C ARG A 96 22.71 -10.44 -14.10
N GLU A 97 21.72 -10.94 -14.82
CA GLU A 97 21.97 -11.90 -15.90
C GLU A 97 22.90 -11.29 -16.96
N ARG A 98 22.63 -10.06 -17.40
CA ARG A 98 23.49 -9.39 -18.38
C ARG A 98 24.87 -9.04 -17.85
N ILE A 99 25.00 -8.63 -16.59
CA ILE A 99 26.31 -8.32 -16.04
C ILE A 99 27.17 -9.59 -15.89
N ALA A 100 26.55 -10.74 -15.63
CA ALA A 100 27.21 -12.04 -15.59
C ALA A 100 27.63 -12.50 -16.99
N GLN A 101 26.78 -12.33 -18.01
CA GLN A 101 27.06 -12.76 -19.39
C GLN A 101 28.13 -11.90 -20.09
N THR A 102 28.05 -10.58 -19.93
CA THR A 102 28.86 -9.66 -20.75
C THR A 102 30.02 -9.02 -19.98
N GLY A 103 29.98 -9.02 -18.65
CA GLY A 103 30.87 -8.23 -17.79
C GLY A 103 30.70 -6.71 -17.95
N SER A 104 29.80 -6.26 -18.85
CA SER A 104 29.58 -4.85 -19.17
C SER A 104 28.41 -4.32 -18.37
N ARG A 105 28.71 -3.41 -17.44
CA ARG A 105 27.69 -2.73 -16.66
C ARG A 105 26.79 -1.86 -17.53
N GLU A 106 27.33 -1.22 -18.56
CA GLU A 106 26.55 -0.36 -19.46
C GLU A 106 25.50 -1.18 -20.23
N ASP A 107 25.88 -2.36 -20.69
CA ASP A 107 24.98 -3.29 -21.38
C ASP A 107 23.89 -3.81 -20.43
N ALA A 108 24.28 -4.21 -19.22
CA ALA A 108 23.36 -4.63 -18.17
C ALA A 108 22.38 -3.52 -17.74
N GLU A 109 22.84 -2.27 -17.59
CA GLU A 109 21.97 -1.13 -17.28
C GLU A 109 21.01 -0.82 -18.44
N GLY A 110 21.46 -0.99 -19.69
CA GLY A 110 20.64 -0.84 -20.90
C GLY A 110 19.50 -1.86 -20.94
N ALA A 111 19.82 -3.14 -20.76
CA ALA A 111 18.87 -4.24 -20.72
C ALA A 111 17.85 -4.09 -19.58
N ALA A 112 18.31 -3.75 -18.37
CA ALA A 112 17.43 -3.53 -17.22
C ALA A 112 16.48 -2.34 -17.42
N ARG A 113 16.95 -1.23 -18.01
CA ARG A 113 16.10 -0.07 -18.34
C ARG A 113 15.06 -0.43 -19.39
N PHE A 114 15.45 -1.20 -20.41
CA PHE A 114 14.53 -1.67 -21.44
C PHE A 114 13.38 -2.47 -20.84
N VAL A 115 13.70 -3.50 -20.04
CA VAL A 115 12.71 -4.35 -19.36
C VAL A 115 11.85 -3.55 -18.38
N PHE A 116 12.45 -2.67 -17.57
CA PHE A 116 11.70 -1.79 -16.67
C PHE A 116 10.65 -0.93 -17.41
N PHE A 117 11.04 -0.27 -18.50
CA PHE A 117 10.15 0.65 -19.21
C PHE A 117 9.17 -0.05 -20.15
N LEU A 118 9.43 -1.30 -20.55
CA LEU A 118 8.52 -2.10 -21.37
C LEU A 118 7.45 -2.82 -20.51
N ASN A 119 7.83 -3.29 -19.32
CA ASN A 119 6.89 -3.93 -18.39
C ASN A 119 5.97 -2.92 -17.71
N LEU A 120 6.41 -1.67 -17.54
CA LEU A 120 5.59 -0.63 -16.94
C LEU A 120 4.27 -0.33 -17.71
N PRO A 121 4.24 -0.13 -19.04
CA PRO A 121 3.01 -0.02 -19.82
C PRO A 121 2.32 -1.36 -20.02
N LEU A 122 3.04 -2.48 -20.15
CA LEU A 122 2.46 -3.82 -20.30
C LEU A 122 1.61 -4.17 -19.07
N ASN A 123 2.20 -4.08 -17.87
CA ASN A 123 1.52 -4.32 -16.60
C ASN A 123 0.43 -3.26 -16.33
N ALA A 124 0.55 -2.05 -16.90
CA ALA A 124 -0.51 -1.04 -16.80
C ALA A 124 -1.70 -1.29 -17.73
N LEU A 125 -1.48 -1.80 -18.95
CA LEU A 125 -2.54 -2.13 -19.90
C LEU A 125 -3.27 -3.40 -19.47
N THR A 126 -2.55 -4.44 -19.06
CA THR A 126 -3.13 -5.73 -18.66
C THR A 126 -3.97 -5.59 -17.39
N ASN A 127 -3.54 -4.79 -16.41
CA ASN A 127 -4.30 -4.51 -15.19
C ASN A 127 -5.52 -3.59 -15.41
N LYS A 128 -5.53 -2.76 -16.47
CA LYS A 128 -6.56 -1.71 -16.66
C LYS A 128 -7.62 -2.06 -17.71
N LEU A 129 -7.32 -2.92 -18.68
CA LEU A 129 -8.21 -3.12 -19.83
C LEU A 129 -9.22 -4.27 -19.71
N GLY A 130 -9.14 -5.14 -18.70
CA GLY A 130 -10.18 -6.17 -18.49
C GLY A 130 -10.55 -6.93 -19.77
N LEU A 131 -9.54 -7.31 -20.56
CA LEU A 131 -9.65 -7.81 -21.94
C LEU A 131 -10.41 -9.15 -22.07
N PHE A 132 -10.91 -9.73 -20.98
CA PHE A 132 -11.68 -10.97 -20.94
C PHE A 132 -13.07 -10.81 -20.27
N ALA A 133 -13.79 -9.74 -20.61
CA ALA A 133 -15.13 -9.47 -20.10
C ALA A 133 -16.16 -10.50 -20.64
N GLY A 134 -16.31 -11.63 -19.94
CA GLY A 134 -17.35 -12.64 -20.21
C GLY A 134 -17.21 -13.99 -19.49
N LYS A 135 -16.00 -14.37 -19.04
CA LYS A 135 -15.72 -15.70 -18.42
C LYS A 135 -15.66 -15.63 -16.87
N SER A 136 -15.66 -16.77 -16.17
CA SER A 136 -15.63 -16.86 -14.69
C SER A 136 -14.33 -16.26 -14.11
N GLN A 137 -14.37 -15.75 -12.87
CA GLN A 137 -13.28 -14.97 -12.28
C GLN A 137 -11.98 -15.78 -12.09
N ALA A 138 -12.09 -17.09 -11.82
CA ALA A 138 -10.94 -18.00 -11.71
C ALA A 138 -10.33 -18.32 -13.08
N LEU A 139 -11.15 -18.59 -14.11
CA LEU A 139 -10.64 -18.83 -15.47
C LEU A 139 -10.00 -17.57 -16.07
N ARG A 140 -10.45 -16.38 -15.66
CA ARG A 140 -9.79 -15.11 -16.02
C ARG A 140 -8.39 -15.02 -15.44
N SER A 141 -8.19 -15.33 -14.16
CA SER A 141 -6.87 -15.21 -13.52
C SER A 141 -5.86 -16.22 -14.05
N VAL A 142 -6.28 -17.48 -14.33
CA VAL A 142 -5.45 -18.48 -15.05
C VAL A 142 -4.91 -17.89 -16.36
N ILE A 143 -5.82 -17.39 -17.21
CA ILE A 143 -5.49 -16.93 -18.56
C ILE A 143 -4.69 -15.63 -18.51
N THR A 144 -5.06 -14.68 -17.64
CA THR A 144 -4.36 -13.39 -17.57
C THR A 144 -2.97 -13.52 -17.00
N GLU A 145 -2.76 -14.32 -15.96
CA GLU A 145 -1.45 -14.43 -15.29
C GLU A 145 -0.50 -15.32 -16.10
N GLY A 146 -0.96 -16.45 -16.64
CA GLY A 146 -0.14 -17.25 -17.55
C GLY A 146 0.26 -16.53 -18.84
N THR A 147 -0.65 -15.72 -19.41
CA THR A 147 -0.31 -14.90 -20.60
C THR A 147 0.60 -13.72 -20.24
N GLN A 148 0.49 -13.16 -19.03
CA GLN A 148 1.38 -12.10 -18.56
C GLN A 148 2.80 -12.61 -18.35
N GLU A 149 2.97 -13.72 -17.64
CA GLU A 149 4.29 -14.33 -17.41
C GLU A 149 4.93 -14.80 -18.72
N ALA A 150 4.14 -15.34 -19.68
CA ALA A 150 4.63 -15.66 -21.02
C ALA A 150 5.18 -14.42 -21.77
N ALA A 151 4.43 -13.32 -21.74
CA ALA A 151 4.82 -12.08 -22.39
C ALA A 151 6.03 -11.43 -21.71
N GLN A 152 6.10 -11.48 -20.38
CA GLN A 152 7.23 -11.01 -19.57
C GLN A 152 8.48 -11.87 -19.84
N SER A 153 8.34 -13.19 -20.01
CA SER A 153 9.40 -14.11 -20.43
C SER A 153 10.02 -13.72 -21.76
N VAL A 154 9.17 -13.48 -22.76
CA VAL A 154 9.62 -13.03 -24.09
C VAL A 154 10.36 -11.69 -23.97
N VAL A 155 9.81 -10.75 -23.20
CA VAL A 155 10.41 -9.42 -22.98
C VAL A 155 11.76 -9.48 -22.29
N SER A 156 11.91 -10.36 -21.28
CA SER A 156 13.16 -10.50 -20.52
C SER A 156 14.25 -11.19 -21.34
N GLN A 157 13.89 -12.03 -22.31
CA GLN A 157 14.81 -12.75 -23.19
C GLN A 157 15.31 -11.93 -24.39
N ILE A 158 14.51 -10.98 -24.90
CA ILE A 158 14.90 -10.09 -26.02
C ILE A 158 16.25 -9.40 -25.80
N PRO A 159 16.51 -8.77 -24.64
CA PRO A 159 17.78 -8.12 -24.40
C PRO A 159 18.85 -9.07 -23.91
N THR A 160 18.61 -10.37 -23.64
CA THR A 160 19.59 -11.33 -23.07
C THR A 160 20.07 -12.40 -24.06
N ARG A 161 19.31 -12.73 -25.11
CA ARG A 161 19.62 -13.84 -26.04
C ARG A 161 19.53 -13.43 -27.50
N GLU A 162 20.24 -14.13 -28.38
CA GLU A 162 20.10 -13.99 -29.84
C GLU A 162 18.83 -14.68 -30.37
N ARG A 163 18.23 -15.60 -29.61
CA ARG A 163 16.99 -16.33 -29.93
C ARG A 163 16.14 -16.52 -28.67
N ILE A 164 14.81 -16.52 -28.83
CA ILE A 164 13.84 -16.71 -27.75
C ILE A 164 13.72 -18.21 -27.45
N ASP A 165 13.86 -18.59 -26.18
CA ASP A 165 13.67 -19.94 -25.69
C ASP A 165 12.19 -20.17 -25.34
N PHE A 166 11.46 -20.73 -26.30
CA PHE A 166 10.04 -21.03 -26.14
C PHE A 166 9.75 -22.19 -25.18
N ALA A 167 10.75 -22.98 -24.77
CA ALA A 167 10.56 -23.93 -23.69
C ALA A 167 10.46 -23.18 -22.35
N GLN A 168 11.32 -22.17 -22.15
CA GLN A 168 11.26 -21.28 -20.99
C GLN A 168 9.99 -20.41 -20.97
N VAL A 169 9.58 -19.84 -22.11
CA VAL A 169 8.32 -19.06 -22.21
C VAL A 169 7.11 -19.90 -21.83
N ARG A 170 7.05 -21.17 -22.29
CA ARG A 170 5.97 -22.10 -21.93
C ARG A 170 6.01 -22.50 -20.46
N HIS A 171 7.21 -22.66 -19.90
CA HIS A 171 7.40 -22.96 -18.48
C HIS A 171 6.92 -21.79 -17.58
N GLU A 172 7.28 -20.55 -17.91
CA GLU A 172 6.87 -19.36 -17.15
C GLU A 172 5.35 -19.09 -17.31
N ALA A 173 4.79 -19.32 -18.50
CA ALA A 173 3.35 -19.26 -18.73
C ALA A 173 2.56 -20.26 -17.87
N LEU A 174 3.09 -21.48 -17.72
CA LEU A 174 2.50 -22.54 -16.90
C LEU A 174 2.56 -22.18 -15.41
N ILE A 175 3.69 -21.64 -14.93
CA ILE A 175 3.82 -21.15 -13.56
C ILE A 175 2.80 -20.03 -13.30
N GLY A 176 2.70 -19.03 -14.18
CA GLY A 176 1.72 -17.95 -14.06
C GLY A 176 0.27 -18.43 -14.06
N ALA A 177 -0.05 -19.41 -14.91
CA ALA A 177 -1.39 -19.99 -14.97
C ALA A 177 -1.75 -20.77 -13.69
N ILE A 178 -0.80 -21.49 -13.10
CA ILE A 178 -0.97 -22.22 -11.83
C ILE A 178 -1.17 -21.23 -10.68
N VAL A 179 -0.30 -20.21 -10.58
CA VAL A 179 -0.32 -19.18 -9.54
C VAL A 179 -1.61 -18.35 -9.58
N GLY A 180 -2.11 -18.04 -10.79
CA GLY A 180 -3.37 -17.32 -10.97
C GLY A 180 -4.62 -18.18 -10.88
N GLY A 181 -4.52 -19.49 -11.05
CA GLY A 181 -5.66 -20.34 -11.38
C GLY A 181 -6.40 -21.02 -10.24
N GLY A 182 -5.69 -21.45 -9.21
CA GLY A 182 -6.27 -22.22 -8.10
C GLY A 182 -5.67 -21.91 -6.74
N THR A 183 -4.45 -21.38 -6.71
CA THR A 183 -3.68 -21.06 -5.50
C THR A 183 -4.13 -19.78 -4.81
N GLY A 184 -4.89 -18.90 -5.48
CA GLY A 184 -5.34 -17.64 -4.88
C GLY A 184 -6.15 -17.80 -3.57
N ALA A 185 -6.93 -18.87 -3.44
CA ALA A 185 -7.68 -19.16 -2.20
C ALA A 185 -6.79 -19.70 -1.08
N ILE A 186 -5.79 -20.52 -1.44
CA ILE A 186 -4.81 -21.09 -0.50
C ILE A 186 -3.86 -19.99 -0.02
N MET A 187 -3.39 -19.13 -0.93
CA MET A 187 -2.60 -17.94 -0.62
C MET A 187 -3.38 -16.92 0.20
N GLN A 188 -4.69 -16.80 -0.02
CA GLN A 188 -5.54 -15.98 0.84
C GLN A 188 -5.69 -16.58 2.25
N ARG A 189 -5.70 -17.90 2.40
CA ARG A 189 -5.67 -18.57 3.71
C ARG A 189 -4.31 -18.35 4.38
N ALA A 190 -3.20 -18.63 3.70
CA ALA A 190 -1.85 -18.37 4.21
C ALA A 190 -1.66 -16.90 4.61
N SER A 191 -2.08 -15.95 3.76
CA SER A 191 -2.02 -14.52 4.05
C SER A 191 -2.87 -14.12 5.26
N ARG A 192 -4.04 -14.72 5.47
CA ARG A 192 -4.88 -14.45 6.66
C ARG A 192 -4.27 -15.03 7.93
N THR A 193 -3.66 -16.22 7.86
CA THR A 193 -2.95 -16.83 8.98
C THR A 193 -1.72 -15.97 9.35
N ILE A 194 -0.96 -15.50 8.36
CA ILE A 194 0.18 -14.57 8.56
C ILE A 194 -0.28 -13.22 9.12
N GLU A 195 -1.39 -12.65 8.63
CA GLU A 195 -1.95 -11.40 9.17
C GLU A 195 -2.50 -11.53 10.59
N ALA A 196 -2.85 -12.75 11.01
CA ALA A 196 -3.36 -13.04 12.35
C ALA A 196 -2.25 -13.22 13.39
N VAL A 197 -0.98 -13.37 12.98
CA VAL A 197 0.16 -13.45 13.91
C VAL A 197 0.27 -12.11 14.65
N PRO A 198 0.09 -12.09 15.99
CA PRO A 198 0.16 -10.86 16.77
C PRO A 198 1.56 -10.26 16.67
N GLY A 199 1.66 -8.96 16.43
CA GLY A 199 2.96 -8.29 16.40
C GLY A 199 3.61 -8.29 17.78
N LEU A 200 4.91 -8.57 17.85
CA LEU A 200 5.68 -8.53 19.10
C LEU A 200 5.62 -7.14 19.76
N SER A 201 5.41 -7.10 21.07
CA SER A 201 5.51 -5.90 21.89
C SER A 201 6.93 -5.32 21.84
N PRO A 202 7.09 -4.02 22.13
CA PRO A 202 8.43 -3.42 22.24
C PRO A 202 9.34 -4.14 23.23
N GLN A 203 8.77 -4.75 24.28
CA GLN A 203 9.49 -5.52 25.28
C GLN A 203 10.00 -6.85 24.70
N ALA A 204 9.15 -7.60 24.00
CA ALA A 204 9.55 -8.86 23.36
C ALA A 204 10.59 -8.63 22.23
N GLN A 205 10.43 -7.54 21.46
CA GLN A 205 11.43 -7.12 20.48
C GLN A 205 12.77 -6.77 21.12
N GLN A 206 12.74 -6.12 22.29
CA GLN A 206 13.95 -5.79 23.04
C GLN A 206 14.65 -7.06 23.53
N VAL A 207 13.92 -8.03 24.08
CA VAL A 207 14.45 -9.33 24.54
C VAL A 207 15.16 -10.07 23.40
N TYR A 208 14.54 -10.13 22.22
CA TYR A 208 15.16 -10.72 21.03
C TYR A 208 16.48 -10.01 20.67
N SER A 209 16.43 -8.67 20.53
CA SER A 209 17.59 -7.89 20.08
C SER A 209 18.76 -7.89 21.07
N GLU A 210 18.48 -7.97 22.38
CA GLU A 210 19.51 -8.03 23.41
C GLU A 210 20.22 -9.38 23.41
N ALA A 211 19.47 -10.48 23.22
CA ALA A 211 20.04 -11.83 23.13
C ALA A 211 20.82 -12.05 21.82
N GLU A 212 20.29 -11.56 20.68
CA GLU A 212 20.98 -11.59 19.39
C GLU A 212 22.30 -10.78 19.46
N GLN A 213 22.26 -9.56 19.98
CA GLN A 213 23.45 -8.72 20.11
C GLN A 213 24.47 -9.32 21.11
N ALA A 214 24.02 -9.91 22.21
CA ALA A 214 24.90 -10.57 23.16
C ALA A 214 25.63 -11.77 22.52
N ALA A 215 24.93 -12.59 21.74
CA ALA A 215 25.54 -13.69 21.00
C ALA A 215 26.56 -13.19 19.95
N LEU A 216 26.25 -12.10 19.23
CA LEU A 216 27.19 -11.48 18.29
C LEU A 216 28.43 -10.92 18.99
N ASP A 217 28.26 -10.29 20.15
CA ASP A 217 29.36 -9.75 20.96
C ASP A 217 30.27 -10.87 21.51
N GLU A 218 29.73 -12.08 21.69
CA GLU A 218 30.46 -13.31 22.05
C GLU A 218 31.10 -14.02 20.85
N GLY A 219 30.94 -13.48 19.64
CA GLY A 219 31.54 -14.02 18.41
C GLY A 219 30.71 -15.09 17.72
N ALA A 220 29.42 -15.21 18.03
CA ALA A 220 28.50 -16.10 17.30
C ALA A 220 28.37 -15.69 15.82
N THR A 221 28.08 -16.66 14.96
CA THR A 221 27.64 -16.36 13.58
C THR A 221 26.27 -15.68 13.61
N ALA A 222 25.90 -14.99 12.53
CA ALA A 222 24.58 -14.36 12.43
C ALA A 222 23.44 -15.34 12.69
N GLU A 223 23.56 -16.59 12.21
CA GLU A 223 22.60 -17.66 12.45
C GLU A 223 22.54 -18.09 13.92
N ALA A 224 23.69 -18.30 14.56
CA ALA A 224 23.71 -18.66 15.97
C ALA A 224 23.19 -17.52 16.88
N ALA A 225 23.39 -16.26 16.47
CA ALA A 225 22.81 -15.10 17.15
C ALA A 225 21.29 -15.00 16.96
N ASP A 226 20.80 -15.29 15.75
CA ASP A 226 19.36 -15.33 15.45
C ASP A 226 18.63 -16.44 16.24
N ILE A 227 19.27 -17.61 16.35
CA ILE A 227 18.81 -18.72 17.19
C ILE A 227 18.77 -18.28 18.66
N ALA A 228 19.79 -17.57 19.15
CA ALA A 228 19.81 -17.06 20.52
C ALA A 228 18.69 -16.04 20.77
N GLY A 229 18.45 -15.13 19.82
CA GLY A 229 17.33 -14.19 19.85
C GLY A 229 15.97 -14.89 19.90
N THR A 230 15.78 -15.89 19.06
CA THR A 230 14.54 -16.68 18.98
C THR A 230 14.32 -17.54 20.24
N GLN A 231 15.36 -18.13 20.80
CA GLN A 231 15.28 -18.88 22.06
C GLN A 231 14.95 -17.96 23.24
N ALA A 232 15.57 -16.77 23.31
CA ALA A 232 15.25 -15.78 24.33
C ALA A 232 13.82 -15.26 24.20
N LEU A 233 13.34 -15.08 22.97
CA LEU A 233 11.95 -14.74 22.68
C LEU A 233 11.00 -15.86 23.13
N GLY A 234 11.29 -17.12 22.77
CA GLY A 234 10.53 -18.30 23.19
C GLY A 234 10.59 -18.64 24.68
N ALA A 235 11.41 -17.93 25.46
CA ALA A 235 11.36 -17.98 26.92
C ALA A 235 10.31 -17.03 27.52
N THR A 236 9.70 -16.16 26.70
CA THR A 236 8.61 -15.27 27.08
C THR A 236 7.26 -15.85 26.62
N GLU A 237 6.20 -15.67 27.40
CA GLU A 237 4.84 -16.14 27.04
C GLU A 237 4.36 -15.54 25.71
N GLU A 238 4.64 -14.26 25.48
CA GLU A 238 4.33 -13.57 24.23
C GLU A 238 5.14 -14.12 23.05
N GLY A 239 6.42 -14.42 23.26
CA GLY A 239 7.27 -14.97 22.23
C GLY A 239 6.96 -16.43 21.90
N GLN A 240 6.50 -17.23 22.87
CA GLN A 240 5.98 -18.58 22.62
C GLN A 240 4.74 -18.53 21.72
N ALA A 241 3.77 -17.68 22.06
CA ALA A 241 2.57 -17.49 21.23
C ALA A 241 2.91 -16.99 19.81
N TYR A 242 3.92 -16.12 19.68
CA TYR A 242 4.40 -15.66 18.38
C TYR A 242 5.06 -16.76 17.55
N ILE A 243 5.91 -17.59 18.17
CA ILE A 243 6.60 -18.69 17.51
C ILE A 243 5.60 -19.77 17.07
N GLU A 244 4.64 -20.12 17.93
CA GLU A 244 3.57 -21.08 17.62
C GLU A 244 2.69 -20.60 16.45
N ALA A 245 2.22 -19.34 16.50
CA ALA A 245 1.45 -18.76 15.41
C ALA A 245 2.23 -18.66 14.08
N THR A 246 3.56 -18.50 14.16
CA THR A 246 4.43 -18.49 12.97
C THR A 246 4.65 -19.90 12.41
N ALA A 247 4.75 -20.91 13.28
CA ALA A 247 4.83 -22.32 12.89
C ALA A 247 3.52 -22.77 12.20
N ASP A 248 2.36 -22.44 12.76
CA ASP A 248 1.05 -22.72 12.15
C ASP A 248 0.89 -22.07 10.77
N ALA A 249 1.41 -20.85 10.60
CA ALA A 249 1.41 -20.18 9.32
C ALA A 249 2.31 -20.89 8.29
N MET A 250 3.44 -21.46 8.75
CA MET A 250 4.37 -22.20 7.90
C MET A 250 3.77 -23.54 7.45
N ASP A 251 3.06 -24.25 8.32
CA ASP A 251 2.39 -25.51 7.98
C ASP A 251 1.34 -25.31 6.88
N VAL A 252 0.58 -24.21 6.91
CA VAL A 252 -0.37 -23.85 5.85
C VAL A 252 0.33 -23.57 4.51
N VAL A 253 1.55 -23.01 4.55
CA VAL A 253 2.36 -22.79 3.34
C VAL A 253 2.86 -24.13 2.79
N LEU A 254 3.35 -25.03 3.64
CA LEU A 254 3.79 -26.37 3.23
C LEU A 254 2.63 -27.23 2.67
N GLU A 255 1.43 -27.11 3.24
CA GLU A 255 0.21 -27.72 2.68
C GLU A 255 -0.12 -27.17 1.29
N ALA A 256 0.07 -25.86 1.08
CA ALA A 256 -0.14 -25.22 -0.21
C ALA A 256 0.84 -25.76 -1.26
N GLU A 257 2.11 -25.87 -0.89
CA GLU A 257 3.17 -26.41 -1.75
C GLU A 257 2.86 -27.87 -2.15
N ALA A 258 2.44 -28.70 -1.20
CA ALA A 258 2.07 -30.09 -1.47
C ALA A 258 0.85 -30.20 -2.41
N ALA A 259 -0.13 -29.30 -2.29
CA ALA A 259 -1.29 -29.26 -3.19
C ALA A 259 -0.92 -28.81 -4.60
N ILE A 260 0.01 -27.86 -4.73
CA ILE A 260 0.52 -27.37 -6.02
C ILE A 260 1.34 -28.47 -6.72
N ALA A 261 2.19 -29.18 -6.00
CA ALA A 261 2.95 -30.31 -6.54
C ALA A 261 2.04 -31.39 -7.14
N LYS A 262 0.94 -31.73 -6.45
CA LYS A 262 -0.06 -32.69 -6.96
C LYS A 262 -0.79 -32.19 -8.22
N LEU A 263 -1.07 -30.90 -8.34
CA LEU A 263 -1.69 -30.32 -9.53
C LEU A 263 -0.73 -30.34 -10.74
N ALA A 264 0.57 -30.11 -10.50
CA ALA A 264 1.60 -30.19 -11.52
C ALA A 264 1.82 -31.63 -12.04
N GLU A 265 1.71 -32.65 -11.18
CA GLU A 265 1.80 -34.06 -11.57
C GLU A 265 0.62 -34.54 -12.44
N GLY A 266 -0.52 -33.84 -12.41
CA GLY A 266 -1.77 -34.24 -13.08
C GLY A 266 -1.84 -33.99 -14.60
N GLY A 267 -0.92 -33.23 -15.19
CA GLY A 267 -0.73 -33.08 -16.65
C GLY A 267 -1.90 -32.55 -17.51
N ALA A 268 -3.07 -32.26 -16.94
CA ALA A 268 -4.33 -32.18 -17.71
C ALA A 268 -4.89 -30.77 -17.98
N ILE A 269 -4.17 -29.68 -17.69
CA ILE A 269 -4.77 -28.34 -17.74
C ILE A 269 -3.90 -27.32 -18.47
N LEU A 270 -3.55 -27.53 -19.75
CA LEU A 270 -3.27 -26.40 -20.66
C LEU A 270 -3.49 -26.80 -22.14
N PRO A 271 -4.13 -25.94 -22.95
CA PRO A 271 -4.10 -26.09 -24.40
C PRO A 271 -2.65 -25.93 -24.89
N THR A 272 -2.19 -26.87 -25.72
CA THR A 272 -0.86 -26.85 -26.31
C THR A 272 -0.79 -25.71 -27.32
N ILE A 273 -0.02 -24.66 -27.02
CA ILE A 273 0.27 -23.60 -27.98
C ILE A 273 1.28 -24.17 -28.99
N GLU A 274 0.82 -24.52 -30.18
CA GLU A 274 1.66 -24.93 -31.31
C GLU A 274 2.12 -23.70 -32.12
N ILE A 275 2.92 -22.83 -31.51
CA ILE A 275 3.73 -21.87 -32.28
C ILE A 275 5.11 -22.49 -32.42
N THR A 276 5.53 -22.76 -33.65
CA THR A 276 6.80 -23.44 -33.91
C THR A 276 7.96 -22.44 -33.90
N GLU A 277 9.14 -22.90 -33.46
CA GLU A 277 10.37 -22.09 -33.48
C GLU A 277 10.68 -21.57 -34.90
N GLU A 278 10.31 -22.33 -35.93
CA GLU A 278 10.46 -21.96 -37.34
C GLU A 278 9.61 -20.76 -37.74
N GLU A 279 8.37 -20.64 -37.25
CA GLU A 279 7.48 -19.53 -37.60
C GLU A 279 7.94 -18.20 -37.01
N VAL A 280 8.47 -18.22 -35.78
CA VAL A 280 8.99 -17.01 -35.13
C VAL A 280 10.34 -16.63 -35.70
N ASN A 281 11.22 -17.59 -35.97
CA ASN A 281 12.49 -17.32 -36.63
C ASN A 281 12.27 -16.80 -38.06
N ALA A 282 11.27 -17.29 -38.78
CA ALA A 282 10.89 -16.76 -40.09
C ALA A 282 10.44 -15.29 -40.01
N LEU A 283 9.77 -14.88 -38.93
CA LEU A 283 9.42 -13.47 -38.71
C LEU A 283 10.66 -12.60 -38.44
N PHE A 284 11.60 -13.06 -37.62
CA PHE A 284 12.88 -12.37 -37.41
C PHE A 284 13.69 -12.27 -38.71
N ASP A 285 13.80 -13.36 -39.46
CA ASP A 285 14.55 -13.43 -40.71
C ASP A 285 13.90 -12.62 -41.84
N SER A 286 12.59 -12.37 -41.75
CA SER A 286 11.86 -11.50 -42.69
C SER A 286 12.16 -10.01 -42.52
N GLY A 287 12.89 -9.63 -41.46
CA GLY A 287 13.12 -8.23 -41.11
C GLY A 287 11.88 -7.55 -40.52
N ALA A 288 10.90 -8.33 -40.03
CA ALA A 288 9.75 -7.80 -39.31
C ALA A 288 10.22 -6.97 -38.11
N THR A 289 9.56 -5.84 -37.88
CA THR A 289 9.84 -5.02 -36.72
C THR A 289 9.41 -5.74 -35.45
N GLN A 290 10.06 -5.44 -34.33
CA GLN A 290 9.74 -6.05 -33.05
C GLN A 290 8.26 -5.86 -32.65
N GLU A 291 7.64 -4.76 -33.06
CA GLU A 291 6.21 -4.48 -32.84
C GLU A 291 5.30 -5.42 -33.65
N GLU A 292 5.70 -5.79 -34.87
CA GLU A 292 4.96 -6.72 -35.73
C GLU A 292 5.07 -8.17 -35.23
N ILE A 293 6.22 -8.56 -34.68
CA ILE A 293 6.43 -9.89 -34.08
C ILE A 293 5.52 -10.05 -32.86
N VAL A 294 5.52 -9.07 -31.96
CA VAL A 294 4.67 -9.07 -30.75
C VAL A 294 3.19 -9.04 -31.11
N ALA A 295 2.77 -8.23 -32.09
CA ALA A 295 1.38 -8.17 -32.52
C ALA A 295 0.88 -9.49 -33.13
N THR A 296 1.75 -10.22 -33.85
CA THR A 296 1.42 -11.51 -34.46
C THR A 296 1.25 -12.60 -33.38
N LEU A 297 2.17 -12.66 -32.42
CA LEU A 297 2.09 -13.59 -31.28
C LEU A 297 0.82 -13.37 -30.44
N ILE A 298 0.44 -12.12 -30.17
CA ILE A 298 -0.77 -11.80 -29.41
C ILE A 298 -2.03 -12.27 -30.14
N ARG A 299 -2.11 -12.04 -31.46
CA ARG A 299 -3.26 -12.44 -32.28
C ARG A 299 -3.44 -13.96 -32.28
N ASP A 300 -2.36 -14.71 -32.41
CA ASP A 300 -2.44 -16.18 -32.53
C ASP A 300 -2.78 -16.83 -31.16
N ILE A 301 -2.42 -16.19 -30.04
CA ILE A 301 -2.86 -16.57 -28.69
C ILE A 301 -4.37 -16.30 -28.50
N GLU A 302 -4.93 -15.24 -29.09
CA GLU A 302 -6.35 -14.90 -28.99
C GLU A 302 -7.29 -15.89 -29.70
N GLU A 303 -6.77 -16.64 -30.67
CA GLU A 303 -7.57 -17.57 -31.50
C GLU A 303 -7.65 -19.00 -30.97
N ILE A 304 -7.01 -19.33 -29.83
CA ILE A 304 -7.00 -20.69 -29.27
C ILE A 304 -8.37 -21.04 -28.65
N PRO A 305 -9.08 -22.08 -29.15
CA PRO A 305 -10.33 -22.54 -28.56
C PRO A 305 -10.06 -23.27 -27.24
N VAL A 306 -10.52 -22.70 -26.12
CA VAL A 306 -10.48 -23.34 -24.80
C VAL A 306 -11.69 -24.25 -24.65
N ASP A 307 -11.49 -25.57 -24.51
CA ASP A 307 -12.56 -26.49 -24.09
C ASP A 307 -12.85 -26.27 -22.60
N THR A 308 -14.00 -25.65 -22.31
CA THR A 308 -14.37 -25.24 -20.95
C THR A 308 -14.92 -26.38 -20.11
N ALA A 309 -15.29 -27.52 -20.71
CA ALA A 309 -16.00 -28.59 -20.01
C ALA A 309 -15.11 -29.32 -18.98
N GLU A 310 -13.85 -29.55 -19.32
CA GLU A 310 -12.90 -30.28 -18.47
C GLU A 310 -12.37 -29.38 -17.33
N ALA A 311 -12.13 -28.10 -17.63
CA ALA A 311 -11.76 -27.10 -16.63
C ALA A 311 -12.89 -26.85 -15.60
N ASP A 312 -14.15 -26.84 -16.04
CA ASP A 312 -15.29 -26.69 -15.16
C ASP A 312 -15.47 -27.92 -14.24
N ALA A 313 -15.14 -29.13 -14.72
CA ALA A 313 -15.18 -30.36 -13.93
C ALA A 313 -14.09 -30.40 -12.84
N ALA A 314 -12.85 -30.06 -13.18
CA ALA A 314 -11.75 -29.98 -12.22
C ALA A 314 -11.98 -28.90 -11.15
N LEU A 315 -12.57 -27.77 -11.53
CA LEU A 315 -12.95 -26.70 -10.58
C LEU A 315 -14.05 -27.16 -9.61
N ALA A 316 -15.01 -27.96 -10.07
CA ALA A 316 -16.07 -28.51 -9.23
C ALA A 316 -15.53 -29.50 -8.18
N GLU A 317 -14.57 -30.35 -8.58
CA GLU A 317 -13.93 -31.31 -7.67
C GLU A 317 -13.07 -30.62 -6.60
N LEU A 318 -12.32 -29.57 -6.98
CA LEU A 318 -11.56 -28.75 -6.04
C LEU A 318 -12.47 -28.04 -5.03
N GLN A 319 -13.62 -27.50 -5.48
CA GLN A 319 -14.60 -26.86 -4.60
C GLN A 319 -15.24 -27.84 -3.62
N ALA A 320 -15.47 -29.08 -4.02
CA ALA A 320 -16.00 -30.12 -3.14
C ALA A 320 -14.99 -30.48 -2.03
N SER A 321 -13.72 -30.68 -2.39
CA SER A 321 -12.64 -30.95 -1.43
C SER A 321 -12.44 -29.80 -0.42
N GLN A 322 -12.54 -28.54 -0.87
CA GLN A 322 -12.45 -27.37 0.01
C GLN A 322 -13.63 -27.27 1.00
N GLN A 323 -14.83 -27.69 0.61
CA GLN A 323 -16.00 -27.67 1.51
C GLN A 323 -15.89 -28.75 2.60
N GLU A 324 -15.32 -29.90 2.28
CA GLU A 324 -15.09 -30.99 3.24
C GLU A 324 -14.04 -30.59 4.29
N ALA A 325 -12.88 -30.08 3.86
CA ALA A 325 -11.84 -29.59 4.78
C ALA A 325 -12.32 -28.43 5.68
N ALA A 326 -13.17 -27.53 5.13
CA ALA A 326 -13.76 -26.46 5.92
C ALA A 326 -14.80 -26.96 6.94
N ALA A 327 -15.49 -28.05 6.66
CA ALA A 327 -16.42 -28.68 7.59
C ALA A 327 -15.67 -29.35 8.76
N GLU A 328 -14.58 -30.07 8.48
CA GLU A 328 -13.74 -30.71 9.49
C GLU A 328 -13.08 -29.70 10.43
N ALA A 329 -12.49 -28.63 9.88
CA ALA A 329 -11.91 -27.55 10.68
C ALA A 329 -12.95 -26.85 11.58
N ARG A 330 -14.19 -26.74 11.10
CA ARG A 330 -15.29 -26.17 11.88
C ARG A 330 -15.74 -27.07 13.03
N VAL A 331 -15.68 -28.39 12.85
CA VAL A 331 -15.96 -29.35 13.93
C VAL A 331 -14.90 -29.27 15.03
N ALA A 332 -13.61 -29.26 14.66
CA ALA A 332 -12.51 -29.13 15.62
C ALA A 332 -12.58 -27.82 16.43
N GLN A 333 -12.92 -26.69 15.78
CA GLN A 333 -13.14 -25.42 16.47
C GLN A 333 -14.33 -25.43 17.42
N LEU A 334 -15.40 -26.17 17.10
CA LEU A 334 -16.56 -26.31 17.97
C LEU A 334 -16.26 -27.18 19.19
N GLU A 335 -15.43 -28.21 19.04
CA GLU A 335 -14.97 -29.05 20.15
C GLU A 335 -14.07 -28.27 21.12
N GLN A 336 -13.12 -27.49 20.60
CA GLN A 336 -12.27 -26.62 21.45
C GLN A 336 -13.09 -25.57 22.19
N LYS A 337 -14.06 -24.94 21.53
CA LYS A 337 -14.99 -23.99 22.17
C LYS A 337 -15.88 -24.66 23.22
N ALA A 338 -16.29 -25.91 23.02
CA ALA A 338 -17.08 -26.63 24.02
C ALA A 338 -16.30 -26.82 25.34
N VAL A 339 -15.00 -27.08 25.26
CA VAL A 339 -14.11 -27.17 26.43
C VAL A 339 -13.96 -25.81 27.14
N GLU A 340 -13.81 -24.72 26.38
CA GLU A 340 -13.76 -23.35 26.95
C GLU A 340 -15.09 -22.95 27.62
N ILE A 341 -16.22 -23.33 27.03
CA ILE A 341 -17.56 -23.09 27.59
C ILE A 341 -17.74 -23.80 28.93
N GLU A 342 -17.26 -25.04 29.03
CA GLU A 342 -17.31 -25.81 30.28
C GLU A 342 -16.46 -25.14 31.38
N ALA A 343 -15.26 -24.65 31.02
CA ALA A 343 -14.39 -23.92 31.94
C ALA A 343 -14.98 -22.56 32.39
N ASP A 344 -15.55 -21.78 31.48
CA ASP A 344 -16.19 -20.48 31.77
C ASP A 344 -17.46 -20.66 32.62
N ALA A 345 -18.25 -21.71 32.34
CA ALA A 345 -19.39 -22.05 33.17
C ALA A 345 -18.94 -22.34 34.61
N ILE A 346 -17.92 -23.20 34.79
CA ILE A 346 -17.36 -23.53 36.12
C ILE A 346 -16.82 -22.28 36.84
N ALA A 347 -16.15 -21.37 36.14
CA ALA A 347 -15.68 -20.11 36.71
C ALA A 347 -16.83 -19.17 37.12
N THR A 348 -17.93 -19.16 36.35
CA THR A 348 -19.16 -18.41 36.69
C THR A 348 -19.82 -18.97 37.95
N PHE A 349 -19.82 -20.30 38.11
CA PHE A 349 -20.31 -20.96 39.33
C PHE A 349 -19.53 -20.51 40.57
N GLN A 350 -18.20 -20.47 40.49
CA GLN A 350 -17.34 -20.02 41.58
C GLN A 350 -17.56 -18.53 41.92
N ALA A 351 -17.68 -17.67 40.90
CA ALA A 351 -17.93 -16.23 41.10
C ALA A 351 -19.29 -15.94 41.78
N LEU A 352 -20.33 -16.71 41.45
CA LEU A 352 -21.66 -16.60 42.06
C LEU A 352 -21.68 -17.07 43.53
N GLU A 353 -20.90 -18.09 43.89
CA GLU A 353 -20.76 -18.52 45.29
C GLU A 353 -19.94 -17.53 46.13
N GLU A 354 -18.98 -16.83 45.51
CA GLU A 354 -18.13 -15.85 46.18
C GLU A 354 -18.71 -14.42 46.24
N GLY A 355 -19.88 -14.20 45.65
CA GLY A 355 -20.54 -12.88 45.64
C GLY A 355 -19.87 -11.84 44.75
N VAL A 356 -19.11 -12.28 43.75
CA VAL A 356 -18.48 -11.45 42.72
C VAL A 356 -19.50 -11.17 41.62
N ASP A 357 -19.44 -9.98 41.00
CA ASP A 357 -20.35 -9.56 39.93
C ASP A 357 -20.32 -10.56 38.74
N PRO A 358 -21.41 -11.31 38.49
CA PRO A 358 -21.43 -12.36 37.48
C PRO A 358 -21.66 -11.82 36.06
N LEU A 359 -21.86 -10.50 35.90
CA LEU A 359 -22.20 -9.86 34.62
C LEU A 359 -21.24 -10.21 33.47
N PRO A 360 -19.91 -10.17 33.63
CA PRO A 360 -18.98 -10.47 32.53
C PRO A 360 -19.11 -11.90 32.00
N GLN A 361 -19.29 -12.87 32.90
CA GLN A 361 -19.40 -14.28 32.49
C GLN A 361 -20.77 -14.60 31.91
N LEU A 362 -21.82 -13.92 32.38
CA LEU A 362 -23.16 -14.00 31.80
C LEU A 362 -23.23 -13.37 30.41
N GLU A 363 -22.47 -12.30 30.17
CA GLU A 363 -22.30 -11.70 28.85
C GLU A 363 -21.61 -12.69 27.88
N SER A 364 -20.58 -13.40 28.35
CA SER A 364 -19.92 -14.49 27.59
C SER A 364 -20.92 -15.58 27.19
N LEU A 365 -21.65 -16.15 28.17
CA LEU A 365 -22.66 -17.19 27.93
C LEU A 365 -23.79 -16.72 26.99
N GLY A 366 -24.22 -15.47 27.13
CA GLY A 366 -25.21 -14.86 26.23
C GLY A 366 -24.69 -14.76 24.79
N ASN A 367 -23.46 -14.28 24.60
CA ASN A 367 -22.86 -14.20 23.27
C ASN A 367 -22.75 -15.57 22.60
N ILE A 368 -22.42 -16.62 23.37
CA ILE A 368 -22.37 -18.00 22.86
C ILE A 368 -23.76 -18.48 22.40
N ALA A 369 -24.80 -18.26 23.21
CA ALA A 369 -26.16 -18.66 22.82
C ALA A 369 -26.59 -17.98 21.50
N PHE A 370 -26.23 -16.70 21.34
CA PHE A 370 -26.48 -15.93 20.13
C PHE A 370 -25.69 -16.46 18.92
N ASP A 371 -24.39 -16.73 19.08
CA ASP A 371 -23.50 -17.23 18.03
C ASP A 371 -23.88 -18.62 17.53
N GLU A 372 -24.44 -19.46 18.40
CA GLU A 372 -25.00 -20.76 17.99
C GLU A 372 -26.28 -20.59 17.13
N GLY A 373 -26.81 -19.38 16.97
CA GLY A 373 -27.99 -19.08 16.15
C GLY A 373 -29.29 -18.81 16.92
N ALA A 374 -29.22 -18.50 18.22
CA ALA A 374 -30.41 -18.07 18.96
C ALA A 374 -30.77 -16.61 18.64
N THR A 375 -31.44 -16.41 17.51
CA THR A 375 -31.81 -15.08 17.01
C THR A 375 -33.14 -14.57 17.57
N THR A 376 -33.87 -15.37 18.36
CA THR A 376 -35.13 -14.98 19.01
C THR A 376 -35.02 -15.11 20.53
N ILE A 377 -35.86 -14.38 21.27
CA ILE A 377 -35.86 -14.45 22.73
C ILE A 377 -36.21 -15.86 23.21
N GLU A 378 -37.16 -16.56 22.58
CA GLU A 378 -37.47 -17.95 22.93
C GLU A 378 -36.26 -18.87 22.72
N THR A 379 -35.63 -18.82 21.54
CA THR A 379 -34.47 -19.69 21.25
C THR A 379 -33.26 -19.37 22.13
N PHE A 380 -33.07 -18.09 22.47
CA PHE A 380 -32.01 -17.66 23.38
C PHE A 380 -32.27 -18.15 24.80
N THR A 381 -33.51 -18.03 25.25
CA THR A 381 -33.96 -18.50 26.57
C THR A 381 -33.82 -20.01 26.71
N GLU A 382 -34.22 -20.78 25.70
CA GLU A 382 -34.10 -22.23 25.70
C GLU A 382 -32.64 -22.69 25.76
N ARG A 383 -31.75 -22.01 25.04
CA ARG A 383 -30.32 -22.35 25.03
C ARG A 383 -29.59 -21.93 26.29
N MET A 384 -29.90 -20.74 26.81
CA MET A 384 -29.40 -20.33 28.12
C MET A 384 -29.90 -21.27 29.21
N LYS A 385 -31.17 -21.72 29.15
CA LYS A 385 -31.72 -22.71 30.07
C LYS A 385 -31.04 -24.07 29.95
N ALA A 386 -30.74 -24.52 28.73
CA ALA A 386 -30.02 -25.77 28.49
C ALA A 386 -28.59 -25.72 29.05
N LYS A 387 -27.89 -24.59 28.89
CA LYS A 387 -26.51 -24.40 29.37
C LYS A 387 -26.42 -24.19 30.89
N LEU A 388 -27.39 -23.50 31.49
CA LEU A 388 -27.40 -23.20 32.93
C LEU A 388 -28.10 -24.27 33.78
N GLY A 389 -28.88 -25.18 33.17
CA GLY A 389 -29.56 -26.26 33.88
C GLY A 389 -30.46 -25.76 35.02
N GLU A 390 -30.30 -26.33 36.22
CA GLU A 390 -31.06 -25.94 37.42
C GLU A 390 -30.82 -24.50 37.87
N LEU A 391 -29.69 -23.89 37.51
CA LEU A 391 -29.40 -22.49 37.83
C LEU A 391 -30.29 -21.51 37.09
N TRP A 392 -30.87 -21.91 35.96
CA TRP A 392 -31.79 -21.08 35.20
C TRP A 392 -32.90 -20.50 36.07
N GLU A 393 -33.39 -21.28 37.04
CA GLU A 393 -34.49 -20.88 37.91
C GLU A 393 -34.11 -19.75 38.87
N ARG A 394 -32.84 -19.68 39.29
CA ARG A 394 -32.29 -18.56 40.07
C ARG A 394 -31.95 -17.36 39.19
N PHE A 395 -31.53 -17.63 37.95
CA PHE A 395 -31.03 -16.64 37.02
C PHE A 395 -32.13 -15.88 36.26
N LYS A 396 -33.24 -16.53 35.93
CA LYS A 396 -34.32 -15.95 35.11
C LYS A 396 -34.87 -14.63 35.68
N GLY A 397 -34.84 -14.45 37.00
CA GLY A 397 -35.26 -13.20 37.66
C GLY A 397 -34.36 -12.00 37.32
N PHE A 398 -33.05 -12.23 37.17
CA PHE A 398 -32.10 -11.20 36.76
C PHE A 398 -32.21 -10.87 35.27
N ILE A 399 -32.35 -11.88 34.42
CA ILE A 399 -32.62 -11.71 32.99
C ILE A 399 -33.90 -10.90 32.77
N GLN A 400 -34.96 -11.22 33.50
CA GLN A 400 -36.23 -10.50 33.45
C GLN A 400 -36.02 -9.02 33.84
N ALA A 401 -35.29 -8.75 34.92
CA ALA A 401 -34.99 -7.38 35.36
C ALA A 401 -34.12 -6.60 34.35
N VAL A 402 -33.14 -7.25 33.72
CA VAL A 402 -32.31 -6.65 32.65
C VAL A 402 -33.15 -6.37 31.41
N PHE A 403 -34.03 -7.29 31.02
CA PHE A 403 -34.94 -7.07 29.89
C PHE A 403 -35.97 -6.00 30.17
N ASP A 404 -36.55 -5.96 31.36
CA ASP A 404 -37.51 -4.93 31.76
C ASP A 404 -36.83 -3.55 31.75
N LYS A 405 -35.61 -3.45 32.27
CA LYS A 405 -34.79 -2.23 32.20
C LYS A 405 -34.42 -1.84 30.76
N LEU A 406 -34.03 -2.81 29.92
CA LEU A 406 -33.77 -2.56 28.50
C LEU A 406 -35.04 -2.14 27.73
N ARG A 407 -36.21 -2.67 28.09
CA ARG A 407 -37.50 -2.33 27.50
C ARG A 407 -37.95 -0.92 27.91
N GLU A 408 -37.64 -0.53 29.14
CA GLU A 408 -37.87 0.81 29.69
C GLU A 408 -36.90 1.85 29.09
N GLU A 409 -35.62 1.47 28.90
CA GLU A 409 -34.58 2.35 28.33
C GLU A 409 -34.61 2.46 26.79
N ARG A 410 -35.08 1.42 26.07
CA ARG A 410 -35.06 1.39 24.59
C ARG A 410 -36.42 1.50 23.91
N GLY A 411 -37.53 1.53 24.64
CA GLY A 411 -38.85 1.33 24.03
C GLY A 411 -38.97 -0.07 23.41
N ALA A 412 -40.18 -0.48 23.03
CA ALA A 412 -40.43 -1.82 22.48
C ALA A 412 -39.43 -2.17 21.37
N ILE A 413 -38.84 -3.38 21.43
CA ILE A 413 -37.99 -3.93 20.38
C ILE A 413 -38.85 -4.09 19.12
N GLU A 414 -38.89 -3.04 18.29
CA GLU A 414 -39.31 -3.16 16.91
C GLU A 414 -38.19 -3.91 16.19
N PHE A 415 -38.51 -5.05 15.57
CA PHE A 415 -37.64 -5.68 14.59
C PHE A 415 -37.21 -4.58 13.62
N GLY A 416 -35.91 -4.29 13.58
CA GLY A 416 -35.38 -3.15 12.85
C GLY A 416 -35.94 -3.13 11.43
N GLU A 417 -36.35 -1.94 10.96
CA GLU A 417 -36.95 -1.81 9.64
C GLU A 417 -36.12 -2.58 8.59
N PRO A 418 -36.75 -3.40 7.73
CA PRO A 418 -36.02 -4.19 6.74
C PRO A 418 -35.11 -3.29 5.93
N THR A 419 -33.87 -3.74 5.70
CA THR A 419 -32.88 -2.97 4.93
C THR A 419 -33.46 -2.63 3.55
N GLN A 420 -32.96 -1.57 2.92
CA GLN A 420 -33.47 -1.20 1.59
C GLN A 420 -33.29 -2.34 0.58
N GLU A 421 -32.25 -3.18 0.74
CA GLU A 421 -32.02 -4.37 -0.08
C GLU A 421 -33.04 -5.48 0.21
N GLN A 422 -33.37 -5.73 1.49
CA GLN A 422 -34.44 -6.64 1.87
C GLN A 422 -35.80 -6.16 1.36
N ARG A 423 -36.10 -4.86 1.43
CA ARG A 423 -37.31 -4.27 0.85
C ARG A 423 -37.36 -4.46 -0.67
N ILE A 424 -36.25 -4.29 -1.38
CA ILE A 424 -36.19 -4.56 -2.82
C ILE A 424 -36.45 -6.04 -3.10
N ALA A 425 -35.86 -6.95 -2.32
CA ALA A 425 -36.09 -8.39 -2.46
C ALA A 425 -37.57 -8.74 -2.23
N GLU A 426 -38.18 -8.20 -1.18
CA GLU A 426 -39.60 -8.39 -0.87
C GLU A 426 -40.51 -7.85 -1.99
N LEU A 427 -40.24 -6.65 -2.49
CA LEU A 427 -40.99 -6.06 -3.61
C LEU A 427 -40.87 -6.91 -4.88
N ARG A 428 -39.71 -7.55 -5.13
CA ARG A 428 -39.54 -8.49 -6.25
C ARG A 428 -40.37 -9.75 -6.08
N THR A 429 -40.40 -10.32 -4.88
CA THR A 429 -41.26 -11.47 -4.55
C THR A 429 -42.73 -11.12 -4.79
N GLN A 430 -43.18 -9.96 -4.31
CA GLN A 430 -44.54 -9.48 -4.54
C GLN A 430 -44.84 -9.28 -6.04
N ILE A 431 -43.89 -8.78 -6.83
CA ILE A 431 -44.04 -8.69 -8.31
C ILE A 431 -44.22 -10.09 -8.91
N GLN A 432 -43.42 -11.07 -8.51
CA GLN A 432 -43.51 -12.46 -9.02
C GLN A 432 -44.87 -13.09 -8.70
N GLU A 433 -45.38 -12.88 -7.49
CA GLU A 433 -46.71 -13.34 -7.08
C GLU A 433 -47.83 -12.71 -7.92
N GLN A 434 -47.79 -11.38 -8.11
CA GLN A 434 -48.79 -10.71 -8.94
C GLN A 434 -48.72 -11.15 -10.41
N VAL A 435 -47.52 -11.44 -10.93
CA VAL A 435 -47.34 -12.02 -12.27
C VAL A 435 -47.96 -13.43 -12.34
N LYS A 436 -47.78 -14.25 -11.31
CA LYS A 436 -48.40 -15.59 -11.23
C LYS A 436 -49.93 -15.50 -11.22
N LEU A 437 -50.50 -14.59 -10.42
CA LEU A 437 -51.94 -14.33 -10.37
C LEU A 437 -52.48 -13.84 -11.73
N ALA A 438 -51.78 -12.93 -12.40
CA ALA A 438 -52.16 -12.45 -13.73
C ALA A 438 -52.17 -13.58 -14.78
N ARG A 439 -51.22 -14.53 -14.70
CA ARG A 439 -51.17 -15.70 -15.58
C ARG A 439 -52.35 -16.64 -15.33
N ILE A 440 -52.72 -16.88 -14.07
CA ILE A 440 -53.88 -17.72 -13.71
C ILE A 440 -55.17 -17.06 -14.22
N ALA A 441 -55.40 -15.78 -13.90
CA ALA A 441 -56.58 -15.05 -14.36
C ALA A 441 -56.72 -15.03 -15.89
N ARG A 442 -55.60 -14.93 -16.61
CA ARG A 442 -55.59 -14.97 -18.08
C ARG A 442 -56.01 -16.34 -18.62
N ARG A 443 -55.58 -17.43 -17.99
CA ARG A 443 -56.00 -18.80 -18.36
C ARG A 443 -57.49 -19.02 -18.13
N GLU A 444 -58.05 -18.38 -17.10
CA GLU A 444 -59.47 -18.46 -16.74
C GLU A 444 -60.36 -17.47 -17.52
N GLY A 445 -59.82 -16.67 -18.45
CA GLY A 445 -60.59 -15.68 -19.21
C GLY A 445 -61.06 -14.46 -18.40
N ARG A 446 -60.50 -14.23 -17.19
CA ARG A 446 -60.87 -13.13 -16.29
C ARG A 446 -60.10 -11.84 -16.62
N SER A 447 -60.51 -11.14 -17.69
CA SER A 447 -59.81 -9.93 -18.19
C SER A 447 -59.65 -8.82 -17.16
N GLU A 448 -60.66 -8.55 -16.34
CA GLU A 448 -60.60 -7.51 -15.30
C GLU A 448 -59.56 -7.81 -14.21
N ALA A 449 -59.43 -9.09 -13.83
CA ALA A 449 -58.45 -9.54 -12.85
C ALA A 449 -57.02 -9.40 -13.39
N VAL A 450 -56.81 -9.61 -14.70
CA VAL A 450 -55.52 -9.37 -15.37
C VAL A 450 -55.15 -7.88 -15.31
N GLU A 451 -56.08 -6.98 -15.61
CA GLU A 451 -55.84 -5.53 -15.54
C GLU A 451 -55.64 -5.02 -14.09
N ALA A 452 -56.35 -5.59 -13.12
CA ALA A 452 -56.11 -5.31 -11.71
C ALA A 452 -54.70 -5.73 -11.27
N ALA A 453 -54.25 -6.92 -11.66
CA ALA A 453 -52.90 -7.41 -11.38
C ALA A 453 -51.82 -6.54 -12.05
N ARG A 454 -52.03 -6.13 -13.31
CA ARG A 454 -51.12 -5.19 -14.03
C ARG A 454 -50.98 -3.86 -13.29
N ARG A 455 -52.09 -3.27 -12.84
CA ARG A 455 -52.06 -2.02 -12.05
C ARG A 455 -51.28 -2.18 -10.74
N ARG A 456 -51.43 -3.31 -10.04
CA ARG A 456 -50.64 -3.64 -8.84
C ARG A 456 -49.16 -3.78 -9.17
N ILE A 457 -48.80 -4.56 -10.19
CA ILE A 457 -47.41 -4.75 -10.65
C ILE A 457 -46.76 -3.39 -10.93
N ASN A 458 -47.43 -2.49 -11.65
CA ASN A 458 -46.88 -1.16 -11.97
C ASN A 458 -46.63 -0.32 -10.70
N ARG A 459 -47.52 -0.37 -9.71
CA ARG A 459 -47.32 0.30 -8.41
C ARG A 459 -46.11 -0.28 -7.65
N ILE A 460 -45.99 -1.60 -7.60
CA ILE A 460 -44.88 -2.27 -6.90
C ILE A 460 -43.55 -1.98 -7.60
N ARG A 461 -43.50 -2.03 -8.94
CA ARG A 461 -42.32 -1.64 -9.74
C ARG A 461 -41.91 -0.20 -9.50
N SER A 462 -42.87 0.72 -9.38
CA SER A 462 -42.56 2.12 -9.04
C SER A 462 -41.90 2.23 -7.66
N ARG A 463 -42.39 1.49 -6.66
CA ARG A 463 -41.79 1.44 -5.31
C ARG A 463 -40.40 0.80 -5.34
N GLU A 464 -40.23 -0.29 -6.09
CA GLU A 464 -38.94 -0.96 -6.28
C GLU A 464 -37.92 -0.01 -6.94
N ALA A 465 -38.33 0.74 -7.96
CA ALA A 465 -37.49 1.73 -8.61
C ALA A 465 -37.03 2.83 -7.65
N GLN A 466 -37.94 3.35 -6.82
CA GLN A 466 -37.60 4.34 -5.78
C GLN A 466 -36.63 3.77 -4.75
N ALA A 467 -36.85 2.55 -4.26
CA ALA A 467 -35.96 1.88 -3.32
C ALA A 467 -34.56 1.65 -3.93
N ARG A 468 -34.46 1.25 -5.21
CA ARG A 468 -33.19 1.11 -5.93
C ARG A 468 -32.44 2.43 -6.05
N VAL A 469 -33.13 3.53 -6.35
CA VAL A 469 -32.52 4.87 -6.38
C VAL A 469 -31.96 5.22 -5.00
N LYS A 470 -32.71 4.95 -3.93
CA LYS A 470 -32.26 5.18 -2.56
C LYS A 470 -30.99 4.38 -2.22
N VAL A 471 -30.95 3.08 -2.51
CA VAL A 471 -29.74 2.23 -2.33
C VAL A 471 -28.56 2.75 -3.13
N ARG A 472 -28.79 3.19 -4.38
CA ARG A 472 -27.72 3.76 -5.21
C ARG A 472 -27.14 5.03 -4.60
N VAL A 473 -27.98 5.92 -4.08
CA VAL A 473 -27.57 7.14 -3.39
C VAL A 473 -26.81 6.80 -2.11
N GLU A 474 -27.31 5.87 -1.29
CA GLU A 474 -26.64 5.43 -0.05
C GLU A 474 -25.25 4.85 -0.33
N ARG A 475 -25.12 3.96 -1.34
CA ARG A 475 -23.82 3.40 -1.75
C ARG A 475 -22.87 4.47 -2.27
N ALA A 476 -23.35 5.42 -3.07
CA ALA A 476 -22.55 6.53 -3.57
C ALA A 476 -22.05 7.41 -2.42
N THR A 477 -22.92 7.78 -1.48
CA THR A 477 -22.56 8.57 -0.30
C THR A 477 -21.56 7.84 0.60
N ARG A 478 -21.76 6.54 0.85
CA ARG A 478 -20.79 5.71 1.60
C ARG A 478 -19.42 5.75 0.96
N ARG A 479 -19.35 5.57 -0.36
CA ARG A 479 -18.09 5.64 -1.10
C ARG A 479 -17.42 7.01 -0.95
N THR A 480 -18.16 8.10 -1.14
CA THR A 480 -17.61 9.46 -0.96
C THR A 480 -17.10 9.71 0.45
N LEU A 481 -17.81 9.24 1.48
CA LEU A 481 -17.36 9.39 2.87
C LEU A 481 -16.15 8.52 3.20
N THR A 482 -16.08 7.32 2.64
CA THR A 482 -14.90 6.45 2.76
C THR A 482 -13.68 7.08 2.09
N GLU A 483 -13.84 7.63 0.88
CA GLU A 483 -12.81 8.38 0.17
C GLU A 483 -12.36 9.59 1.02
N LEU A 484 -13.30 10.43 1.48
CA LEU A 484 -13.02 11.57 2.35
C LEU A 484 -12.25 11.17 3.63
N ALA A 485 -12.69 10.12 4.32
CA ALA A 485 -12.01 9.62 5.53
C ALA A 485 -10.61 9.10 5.20
N SER A 486 -10.43 8.42 4.07
CA SER A 486 -9.13 7.89 3.65
C SER A 486 -8.13 8.99 3.29
N GLU A 487 -8.58 10.06 2.62
CA GLU A 487 -7.73 11.16 2.18
C GLU A 487 -7.36 12.11 3.31
N THR A 488 -8.30 12.36 4.23
CA THR A 488 -8.14 13.42 5.24
C THR A 488 -7.69 12.93 6.61
N LEU A 489 -7.93 11.66 6.94
CA LEU A 489 -7.64 11.13 8.28
C LEU A 489 -6.40 10.20 8.30
N PRO A 490 -5.62 10.23 9.40
CA PRO A 490 -4.56 9.26 9.62
C PRO A 490 -5.14 7.85 9.81
N VAL A 491 -4.36 6.83 9.44
CA VAL A 491 -4.76 5.41 9.48
C VAL A 491 -5.41 5.00 10.81
N ALA A 492 -4.83 5.43 11.93
CA ALA A 492 -5.32 5.12 13.28
C ALA A 492 -6.75 5.62 13.56
N LEU A 493 -7.22 6.67 12.87
CA LEU A 493 -8.57 7.18 13.03
C LEU A 493 -9.56 6.60 12.02
N ARG A 494 -9.09 6.07 10.88
CA ARG A 494 -9.95 5.60 9.79
C ARG A 494 -10.92 4.51 10.25
N GLY A 495 -10.46 3.52 11.02
CA GLY A 495 -11.31 2.40 11.47
C GLY A 495 -12.58 2.84 12.21
N LYS A 496 -12.46 3.85 13.09
CA LYS A 496 -13.61 4.40 13.83
C LYS A 496 -14.65 5.03 12.89
N PHE A 497 -14.20 5.73 11.85
CA PHE A 497 -15.09 6.38 10.90
C PHE A 497 -15.65 5.42 9.86
N LEU A 498 -14.89 4.41 9.42
CA LEU A 498 -15.40 3.36 8.53
C LEU A 498 -16.56 2.60 9.18
N LYS A 499 -16.47 2.28 10.48
CA LYS A 499 -17.58 1.68 11.24
C LYS A 499 -18.80 2.62 11.31
N ALA A 500 -18.59 3.92 11.51
CA ALA A 500 -19.68 4.90 11.53
C ALA A 500 -20.36 5.07 10.15
N ILE A 501 -19.58 5.10 9.06
CA ILE A 501 -20.08 5.11 7.68
C ILE A 501 -20.86 3.82 7.39
N ALA A 502 -20.35 2.68 7.84
CA ALA A 502 -20.99 1.38 7.67
C ALA A 502 -22.37 1.32 8.36
N ASN A 503 -22.51 1.96 9.51
CA ASN A 503 -23.73 1.95 10.31
C ASN A 503 -24.74 3.05 9.93
N ALA A 504 -24.35 4.05 9.13
CA ALA A 504 -25.25 5.11 8.71
C ALA A 504 -26.25 4.61 7.64
N THR A 505 -27.55 4.68 7.92
CA THR A 505 -28.62 4.23 7.03
C THR A 505 -29.51 5.37 6.54
N THR A 506 -29.43 6.55 7.15
CA THR A 506 -30.24 7.72 6.77
C THR A 506 -29.38 8.89 6.25
N PRO A 507 -29.92 9.74 5.37
CA PRO A 507 -29.21 10.93 4.88
C PRO A 507 -28.67 11.82 6.00
N THR A 508 -29.43 11.98 7.09
CA THR A 508 -29.00 12.76 8.26
C THR A 508 -27.79 12.13 8.93
N GLN A 509 -27.81 10.81 9.15
CA GLN A 509 -26.66 10.09 9.73
C GLN A 509 -25.41 10.20 8.85
N PHE A 510 -25.56 10.15 7.53
CA PHE A 510 -24.43 10.38 6.62
C PHE A 510 -23.88 11.81 6.76
N GLY A 511 -24.76 12.81 6.89
CA GLY A 511 -24.36 14.20 7.16
C GLY A 511 -23.59 14.35 8.47
N ASP A 512 -24.08 13.72 9.54
CA ASP A 512 -23.41 13.74 10.85
C ASP A 512 -22.03 13.07 10.79
N VAL A 513 -21.92 11.94 10.10
CA VAL A 513 -20.65 11.25 9.87
C VAL A 513 -19.68 12.14 9.08
N ALA A 514 -20.15 12.82 8.03
CA ALA A 514 -19.35 13.75 7.24
C ALA A 514 -18.77 14.89 8.10
N ILE A 515 -19.62 15.53 8.93
CA ILE A 515 -19.21 16.61 9.84
C ILE A 515 -18.15 16.11 10.82
N ARG A 516 -18.34 14.92 11.38
CA ARG A 516 -17.37 14.33 12.32
C ARG A 516 -16.03 13.99 11.64
N ILE A 517 -16.05 13.50 10.40
CA ILE A 517 -14.82 13.27 9.61
C ILE A 517 -14.09 14.59 9.41
N GLN A 518 -14.80 15.63 8.95
CA GLN A 518 -14.20 16.94 8.71
C GLN A 518 -13.62 17.57 9.99
N SER A 519 -14.34 17.48 11.11
CA SER A 519 -13.86 17.97 12.40
C SER A 519 -12.59 17.24 12.86
N ALA A 520 -12.55 15.91 12.71
CA ALA A 520 -11.36 15.13 13.04
C ALA A 520 -10.17 15.44 12.11
N ALA A 521 -10.43 15.68 10.81
CA ALA A 521 -9.40 16.08 9.86
C ALA A 521 -8.80 17.45 10.19
N ASN A 522 -9.64 18.42 10.56
CA ASN A 522 -9.20 19.75 10.98
C ASN A 522 -8.35 19.65 12.26
N ALA A 523 -8.83 18.93 13.27
CA ALA A 523 -8.09 18.73 14.53
C ALA A 523 -6.74 18.02 14.31
N PHE A 524 -6.68 17.04 13.40
CA PHE A 524 -5.42 16.39 13.04
C PHE A 524 -4.46 17.34 12.33
N THR A 525 -4.96 18.17 11.42
CA THR A 525 -4.15 19.17 10.70
C THR A 525 -3.57 20.21 11.67
N GLU A 526 -4.39 20.73 12.57
CA GLU A 526 -3.95 21.63 13.64
C GLU A 526 -2.87 20.98 14.53
N ALA A 527 -3.05 19.70 14.90
CA ALA A 527 -2.06 18.96 15.67
C ALA A 527 -0.74 18.77 14.90
N GLN A 528 -0.78 18.55 13.58
CA GLN A 528 0.41 18.45 12.73
C GLN A 528 1.14 19.79 12.62
N GLU A 529 0.42 20.90 12.43
CA GLU A 529 1.00 22.23 12.42
C GLU A 529 1.67 22.58 13.75
N LEU A 530 1.00 22.27 14.86
CA LEU A 530 1.56 22.45 16.19
C LEU A 530 2.82 21.59 16.39
N LYS A 531 2.79 20.32 15.98
CA LYS A 531 3.96 19.43 16.03
C LYS A 531 5.13 19.97 15.18
N LYS A 532 4.85 20.49 13.98
CA LYS A 532 5.84 21.11 13.09
C LYS A 532 6.44 22.37 13.71
N ASN A 533 5.61 23.22 14.32
CA ASN A 533 6.05 24.45 15.00
C ASN A 533 6.93 24.13 16.22
N LEU A 534 6.52 23.17 17.06
CA LEU A 534 7.33 22.68 18.18
C LEU A 534 8.65 22.07 17.70
N GLY A 535 8.61 21.27 16.63
CA GLY A 535 9.80 20.68 16.00
C GLY A 535 10.79 21.76 15.51
N SER A 536 10.28 22.80 14.85
CA SER A 536 11.08 23.94 14.40
C SER A 536 11.75 24.69 15.56
N LYS A 537 11.00 24.96 16.66
CA LYS A 537 11.57 25.61 17.85
C LYS A 537 12.63 24.73 18.54
N ARG A 538 12.40 23.43 18.64
CA ARG A 538 13.40 22.46 19.15
C ARG A 538 14.65 22.42 18.27
N GLY A 539 14.47 22.43 16.94
CA GLY A 539 15.56 22.52 15.97
C GLY A 539 16.39 23.79 16.15
N LYS A 540 15.75 24.95 16.36
CA LYS A 540 16.44 26.22 16.68
C LYS A 540 17.26 26.13 17.96
N ILE A 541 16.73 25.52 19.02
CA ILE A 541 17.46 25.28 20.27
C ILE A 541 18.69 24.39 20.01
N ALA A 542 18.52 23.27 19.29
CA ALA A 542 19.61 22.37 18.95
C ALA A 542 20.69 23.04 18.09
N PHE A 543 20.28 23.88 17.13
CA PHE A 543 21.17 24.65 16.27
C PHE A 543 21.98 25.68 17.07
N ILE A 544 21.32 26.48 17.91
CA ILE A 544 22.00 27.46 18.80
C ILE A 544 22.97 26.73 19.72
N ARG A 545 22.56 25.56 20.24
CA ARG A 545 23.40 24.72 21.10
C ARG A 545 24.67 24.26 20.39
N LYS A 546 24.53 23.70 19.19
CA LYS A 546 25.63 23.16 18.38
C LYS A 546 26.62 24.26 17.96
N ILE A 547 26.12 25.37 17.41
CA ILE A 547 26.99 26.44 16.88
C ILE A 547 27.77 27.18 17.96
N ASN A 548 27.20 27.31 19.16
CA ASN A 548 27.83 28.09 20.24
C ASN A 548 28.45 27.20 21.33
N GLU A 549 28.66 25.91 21.03
CA GLU A 549 29.26 24.92 21.93
C GLU A 549 28.64 25.00 23.33
N ILE A 550 27.31 25.00 23.39
CA ILE A 550 26.57 25.11 24.65
C ILE A 550 26.34 23.71 25.19
N ASN A 551 26.87 23.43 26.38
CA ASN A 551 26.66 22.15 27.06
C ASN A 551 25.21 21.97 27.51
N GLN A 552 24.81 20.70 27.69
CA GLN A 552 23.47 20.35 28.16
C GLN A 552 23.16 20.94 29.56
N THR A 553 24.18 21.15 30.39
CA THR A 553 24.07 21.81 31.70
C THR A 553 23.48 23.21 31.61
N VAL A 554 23.87 24.01 30.61
CA VAL A 554 23.33 25.35 30.38
C VAL A 554 21.84 25.31 30.07
N ILE A 555 21.37 24.29 29.34
CA ILE A 555 19.93 24.11 29.10
C ILE A 555 19.21 23.77 30.40
N ASN A 556 19.79 22.92 31.24
CA ASN A 556 19.20 22.58 32.55
C ASN A 556 19.13 23.81 33.48
N ASP A 557 20.14 24.69 33.46
CA ASP A 557 20.12 25.93 34.23
C ASP A 557 19.06 26.90 33.73
N ILE A 558 18.93 27.08 32.41
CA ILE A 558 17.87 27.91 31.80
C ILE A 558 16.50 27.36 32.19
N LYS A 559 16.32 26.04 32.13
CA LYS A 559 15.09 25.38 32.57
C LYS A 559 14.79 25.66 34.04
N LYS A 560 15.79 25.57 34.92
CA LYS A 560 15.65 25.88 36.35
C LYS A 560 15.28 27.35 36.59
N GLU A 561 15.92 28.26 35.87
CA GLU A 561 15.65 29.71 35.92
C GLU A 561 14.22 30.06 35.46
N LEU A 562 13.68 29.31 34.50
CA LEU A 562 12.32 29.46 33.98
C LEU A 562 11.27 28.64 34.75
N ASN A 563 11.65 27.92 35.81
CA ASN A 563 10.79 26.96 36.53
C ASN A 563 10.16 25.88 35.63
N ILE A 564 10.90 25.39 34.62
CA ILE A 564 10.46 24.36 33.68
C ILE A 564 11.12 23.01 34.03
N SER A 565 10.36 22.07 34.58
CA SER A 565 10.84 20.71 34.87
C SER A 565 10.86 19.80 33.63
N LYS A 566 9.91 19.98 32.71
CA LYS A 566 9.68 19.11 31.54
C LYS A 566 10.90 19.00 30.61
N PRO A 567 11.19 17.83 30.02
CA PRO A 567 12.21 17.72 28.96
C PRO A 567 11.78 18.50 27.69
N LEU A 568 12.75 18.93 26.85
CA LEU A 568 12.48 19.72 25.63
C LEU A 568 11.41 19.08 24.72
N ARG A 569 11.35 17.73 24.69
CA ARG A 569 10.38 16.96 23.89
C ARG A 569 8.92 17.09 24.36
N LEU A 570 8.71 17.52 25.60
CA LEU A 570 7.38 17.68 26.23
C LEU A 570 7.05 19.15 26.52
N MET A 571 7.92 20.09 26.15
CA MET A 571 7.65 21.51 26.32
C MET A 571 6.64 22.02 25.31
N ASN A 572 5.76 22.92 25.76
CA ASN A 572 4.83 23.66 24.91
C ASN A 572 5.56 24.81 24.17
N GLU A 573 4.83 25.52 23.32
CA GLU A 573 5.40 26.56 22.47
C GLU A 573 6.01 27.72 23.26
N LYS A 574 5.32 28.20 24.31
CA LYS A 574 5.78 29.31 25.15
C LYS A 574 7.03 28.94 25.94
N GLU A 575 7.06 27.74 26.49
CA GLU A 575 8.22 27.18 27.20
C GLU A 575 9.46 27.09 26.27
N LEU A 576 9.30 26.54 25.05
CA LEU A 576 10.39 26.45 24.07
C LEU A 576 10.89 27.82 23.63
N GLU A 577 9.99 28.79 23.46
CA GLU A 577 10.35 30.16 23.09
C GLU A 577 11.11 30.87 24.22
N ALA A 578 10.66 30.74 25.46
CA ALA A 578 11.37 31.27 26.63
C ALA A 578 12.79 30.67 26.75
N VAL A 579 12.93 29.36 26.56
CA VAL A 579 14.25 28.69 26.53
C VAL A 579 15.11 29.23 25.39
N THR A 580 14.52 29.43 24.20
CA THR A 580 15.22 29.97 23.03
C THR A 580 15.73 31.40 23.28
N GLU A 581 14.91 32.27 23.85
CA GLU A 581 15.28 33.65 24.15
C GLU A 581 16.36 33.75 25.25
N LYS A 582 16.26 32.92 26.30
CA LYS A 582 17.32 32.81 27.31
C LYS A 582 18.63 32.28 26.72
N LEU A 583 18.56 31.29 25.82
CA LEU A 583 19.74 30.79 25.10
C LEU A 583 20.38 31.90 24.25
N LYS A 584 19.59 32.65 23.48
CA LYS A 584 20.08 33.80 22.70
C LYS A 584 20.72 34.86 23.59
N ALA A 585 20.13 35.16 24.74
CA ALA A 585 20.70 36.09 25.71
C ALA A 585 22.07 35.61 26.22
N ARG A 586 22.20 34.32 26.60
CA ARG A 586 23.48 33.74 27.00
C ARG A 586 24.51 33.72 25.87
N VAL A 587 24.08 33.49 24.62
CA VAL A 587 24.97 33.60 23.44
C VAL A 587 25.44 35.03 23.24
N ARG A 588 24.55 36.03 23.34
CA ARG A 588 24.93 37.46 23.26
C ARG A 588 25.94 37.82 24.34
N PHE A 589 25.74 37.34 25.57
CA PHE A 589 26.67 37.52 26.68
C PHE A 589 28.03 36.85 26.43
N LYS A 590 28.05 35.60 25.93
CA LYS A 590 29.31 34.93 25.54
C LYS A 590 30.06 35.75 24.49
N ARG A 591 29.35 36.21 23.44
CA ARG A 591 29.93 37.03 22.36
C ARG A 591 30.47 38.36 22.85
N SER A 592 29.77 39.04 23.76
CA SER A 592 30.27 40.31 24.34
C SER A 592 31.50 40.11 25.22
N ARG A 593 31.72 38.90 25.75
CA ARG A 593 32.94 38.48 26.46
C ARG A 593 34.06 37.99 25.54
N GLY A 594 33.92 38.19 24.23
CA GLY A 594 34.94 37.80 23.25
C GLY A 594 34.90 36.34 22.82
N PHE A 595 33.94 35.54 23.31
CA PHE A 595 33.75 34.18 22.80
C PHE A 595 33.22 34.26 21.38
N ARG A 596 34.07 33.91 20.41
CA ARG A 596 33.65 33.59 19.05
C ARG A 596 33.74 32.07 18.95
N PRO A 597 32.63 31.35 18.72
CA PRO A 597 32.73 29.92 18.48
C PRO A 597 33.76 29.71 17.37
N LYS A 598 34.57 28.66 17.49
CA LYS A 598 35.37 28.19 16.38
C LYS A 598 34.37 27.76 15.33
N ILE A 599 34.03 28.67 14.42
CA ILE A 599 33.57 28.24 13.11
C ILE A 599 34.78 27.45 12.64
N GLU A 600 34.68 26.12 12.67
CA GLU A 600 35.62 25.28 11.93
C GLU A 600 35.75 25.99 10.61
N ASP A 601 36.95 26.48 10.33
CA ASP A 601 37.30 26.98 9.02
C ASP A 601 37.26 25.72 8.15
N ARG A 602 36.05 25.26 7.82
CA ARG A 602 35.76 24.37 6.72
C ARG A 602 36.19 25.20 5.55
N GLY A 603 37.49 25.11 5.26
CA GLY A 603 38.26 26.24 4.78
C GLY A 603 37.48 27.02 3.75
N SER A 604 37.48 28.33 3.89
CA SER A 604 37.17 29.23 2.78
C SER A 604 38.03 29.02 1.51
N LYS A 605 38.78 27.90 1.42
CA LYS A 605 39.02 27.22 0.15
C LYS A 605 37.67 26.89 -0.47
N ARG A 606 37.18 27.87 -1.26
CA ARG A 606 36.22 27.68 -2.34
C ARG A 606 36.50 26.30 -2.92
N THR A 607 35.50 25.42 -2.85
CA THR A 607 35.69 24.01 -3.15
C THR A 607 35.92 23.90 -4.65
N ASP A 608 37.20 23.91 -5.06
CA ASP A 608 37.59 23.56 -6.42
C ASP A 608 37.16 22.11 -6.62
N ILE A 609 36.10 21.92 -7.39
CA ILE A 609 35.63 20.59 -7.75
C ILE A 609 36.62 20.06 -8.80
N PRO A 610 37.29 18.93 -8.57
CA PRO A 610 38.19 18.36 -9.56
C PRO A 610 37.49 18.11 -10.90
N GLU A 611 38.14 18.44 -12.02
CA GLU A 611 37.59 18.26 -13.39
C GLU A 611 37.10 16.82 -13.63
N ALA A 612 37.78 15.82 -13.06
CA ALA A 612 37.38 14.41 -13.15
C ALA A 612 35.93 14.16 -12.70
N LEU A 613 35.43 14.92 -11.72
CA LEU A 613 34.03 14.77 -11.29
C LEU A 613 33.05 15.46 -12.26
N TYR A 614 33.49 16.50 -12.99
CA TYR A 614 32.69 17.10 -14.06
C TYR A 614 32.59 16.11 -15.23
N GLU A 615 33.69 15.45 -15.60
CA GLU A 615 33.72 14.42 -16.64
C GLU A 615 32.80 13.23 -16.32
N VAL A 616 32.88 12.69 -15.10
CA VAL A 616 31.97 11.61 -14.64
C VAL A 616 30.51 12.04 -14.80
N ARG A 617 30.20 13.31 -14.52
CA ARG A 617 28.84 13.81 -14.61
C ARG A 617 28.37 14.08 -16.05
N ARG A 618 29.25 14.58 -16.93
CA ARG A 618 28.97 14.73 -18.37
C ARG A 618 28.59 13.36 -18.97
N ASN A 619 29.28 12.30 -18.56
CA ASN A 619 29.06 10.94 -19.04
C ASN A 619 27.79 10.25 -18.48
N LEU A 620 27.31 10.66 -17.30
CA LEU A 620 26.17 10.00 -16.62
C LEU A 620 24.77 10.48 -17.05
N GLN A 621 24.65 11.47 -17.97
CA GLN A 621 23.37 12.14 -18.20
C GLN A 621 23.01 12.35 -19.69
N PRO A 622 21.93 11.71 -20.20
CA PRO A 622 21.30 12.17 -21.42
C PRO A 622 20.68 13.57 -21.24
N SER A 623 20.60 14.34 -22.33
CA SER A 623 20.55 15.81 -22.30
C SER A 623 19.37 16.40 -21.47
N LYS A 624 19.65 16.83 -20.23
CA LYS A 624 18.71 17.62 -19.41
C LYS A 624 18.25 18.91 -20.09
N LYS A 625 19.01 19.39 -21.06
CA LYS A 625 18.70 20.56 -21.88
C LYS A 625 17.39 20.39 -22.65
N GLU A 626 17.13 19.20 -23.20
CA GLU A 626 15.88 18.93 -23.92
C GLU A 626 14.67 18.85 -22.97
N GLN A 627 14.83 18.20 -21.82
CA GLN A 627 13.79 18.18 -20.78
C GLN A 627 13.48 19.60 -20.26
N PHE A 628 14.50 20.46 -20.14
CA PHE A 628 14.32 21.86 -19.75
C PHE A 628 13.60 22.68 -20.83
N LYS A 629 13.96 22.51 -22.12
CA LYS A 629 13.23 23.11 -23.25
C LYS A 629 11.76 22.68 -23.26
N GLN A 630 11.47 21.40 -23.06
CA GLN A 630 10.10 20.88 -22.99
C GLN A 630 9.32 21.45 -21.79
N LYS A 631 9.95 21.56 -20.61
CA LYS A 631 9.33 22.17 -19.41
C LYS A 631 9.03 23.65 -19.59
N ILE A 632 9.93 24.43 -20.22
CA ILE A 632 9.66 25.85 -20.53
C ILE A 632 8.53 25.97 -21.55
N LYS A 633 8.50 25.11 -22.57
CA LYS A 633 7.42 25.08 -23.56
C LYS A 633 6.07 24.80 -22.90
N LYS A 634 5.97 23.74 -22.09
CA LYS A 634 4.77 23.42 -21.31
C LYS A 634 4.40 24.53 -20.34
N PHE A 635 5.35 25.10 -19.61
CA PHE A 635 5.05 26.19 -18.69
C PHE A 635 4.47 27.41 -19.42
N ARG A 636 5.00 27.77 -20.60
CA ARG A 636 4.48 28.88 -21.42
C ARG A 636 3.08 28.58 -22.00
N GLU A 637 2.78 27.32 -22.28
CA GLU A 637 1.50 26.86 -22.83
C GLU A 637 0.42 26.65 -21.73
N GLU A 638 0.82 26.24 -20.52
CA GLU A 638 -0.08 25.92 -19.39
C GLU A 638 -0.28 27.08 -18.41
N SER A 639 0.57 28.13 -18.45
CA SER A 639 0.45 29.30 -17.58
C SER A 639 -0.62 30.29 -18.06
N THR A 640 -1.88 29.86 -18.11
CA THR A 640 -3.03 30.76 -17.95
C THR A 640 -3.70 30.47 -16.60
N PRO A 641 -3.25 31.12 -15.50
CA PRO A 641 -3.86 31.01 -14.17
C PRO A 641 -5.35 31.36 -14.13
N GLU A 642 -5.85 32.03 -15.17
CA GLU A 642 -7.20 32.58 -15.28
C GLU A 642 -8.32 31.51 -15.22
N LYS A 643 -8.08 30.29 -15.73
CA LYS A 643 -9.15 29.28 -15.83
C LYS A 643 -9.52 28.60 -14.51
N LEU A 644 -8.54 28.27 -13.67
CA LEU A 644 -8.79 27.59 -12.38
C LEU A 644 -9.15 28.57 -11.27
N LEU A 645 -8.45 29.70 -11.22
CA LEU A 645 -8.66 30.70 -10.17
C LEU A 645 -9.91 31.55 -10.43
N GLY A 646 -10.28 31.77 -11.70
CA GLY A 646 -11.54 32.42 -12.06
C GLY A 646 -12.75 31.72 -11.45
N ILE A 647 -12.80 30.38 -11.51
CA ILE A 647 -13.87 29.56 -10.94
C ILE A 647 -13.91 29.68 -9.41
N ILE A 648 -12.75 29.72 -8.74
CA ILE A 648 -12.65 29.87 -7.29
C ILE A 648 -13.06 31.29 -6.87
N SER A 649 -12.64 32.32 -7.60
CA SER A 649 -13.00 33.71 -7.32
C SER A 649 -14.51 33.95 -7.39
N THR A 650 -15.21 33.30 -8.32
CA THR A 650 -16.67 33.36 -8.44
C THR A 650 -17.36 32.64 -7.29
N ARG A 651 -16.83 31.49 -6.85
CA ARG A 651 -17.38 30.77 -5.69
C ARG A 651 -17.17 31.53 -4.38
N LEU A 652 -16.03 32.19 -4.20
CA LEU A 652 -15.75 33.04 -3.04
C LEU A 652 -16.66 34.27 -3.01
N ALA A 653 -16.98 34.85 -4.18
CA ALA A 653 -17.92 35.97 -4.29
C ALA A 653 -19.33 35.65 -3.77
N ASN A 654 -19.76 34.39 -3.93
CA ASN A 654 -21.05 33.93 -3.40
C ASN A 654 -21.06 33.79 -1.88
N ILE A 655 -19.90 33.74 -1.23
CA ILE A 655 -19.75 33.75 0.23
C ILE A 655 -19.68 35.20 0.71
N ASP A 656 -18.72 35.96 0.19
CA ASP A 656 -18.53 37.38 0.49
C ASP A 656 -17.78 38.09 -0.65
N GLU A 657 -18.29 39.24 -1.07
CA GLU A 657 -17.73 40.02 -2.18
C GLU A 657 -16.30 40.53 -1.91
N SER A 658 -15.94 40.81 -0.66
CA SER A 658 -14.59 41.24 -0.29
C SER A 658 -13.53 40.15 -0.48
N LEU A 659 -13.91 38.86 -0.39
CA LEU A 659 -13.02 37.73 -0.66
C LEU A 659 -12.65 37.67 -2.15
N ARG A 660 -13.61 37.93 -3.05
CA ARG A 660 -13.34 38.05 -4.49
C ARG A 660 -12.33 39.16 -4.77
N GLN A 661 -12.54 40.33 -4.17
CA GLN A 661 -11.65 41.48 -4.38
C GLN A 661 -10.25 41.22 -3.84
N THR A 662 -10.14 40.61 -2.67
CA THR A 662 -8.87 40.23 -2.06
C THR A 662 -8.11 39.22 -2.91
N LEU A 663 -8.79 38.17 -3.40
CA LEU A 663 -8.19 37.17 -4.28
C LEU A 663 -7.74 37.80 -5.61
N ARG A 664 -8.57 38.65 -6.23
CA ARG A 664 -8.19 39.35 -7.48
C ARG A 664 -7.01 40.29 -7.29
N LYS A 665 -6.94 41.01 -6.17
CA LYS A 665 -5.79 41.86 -5.84
C LYS A 665 -4.52 41.04 -5.64
N PHE A 666 -4.64 39.89 -4.97
CA PHE A 666 -3.56 38.92 -4.83
C PHE A 666 -3.11 38.39 -6.20
N GLU A 667 -4.03 37.94 -7.06
CA GLU A 667 -3.75 37.46 -8.42
C GLU A 667 -3.05 38.52 -9.27
N PHE A 668 -3.54 39.76 -9.22
CA PHE A 668 -2.91 40.88 -9.94
C PHE A 668 -1.49 41.15 -9.44
N ASN A 669 -1.29 41.21 -8.12
CA ASN A 669 0.02 41.44 -7.53
C ASN A 669 0.99 40.30 -7.83
N LEU A 670 0.54 39.06 -7.74
CA LEU A 670 1.32 37.87 -8.09
C LEU A 670 1.69 37.90 -9.59
N GLY A 671 0.71 38.12 -10.47
CA GLY A 671 0.93 38.21 -11.91
C GLY A 671 1.83 39.38 -12.32
N ARG A 672 1.85 40.47 -11.53
CA ARG A 672 2.80 41.58 -11.71
C ARG A 672 4.21 41.19 -11.25
N SER A 673 4.36 40.55 -10.08
CA SER A 673 5.65 40.06 -9.59
C SER A 673 6.26 39.05 -10.56
N VAL A 674 5.50 38.03 -10.96
CA VAL A 674 5.95 37.01 -11.92
C VAL A 674 6.36 37.63 -13.25
N ARG A 675 5.61 38.62 -13.77
CA ARG A 675 6.00 39.32 -15.00
C ARG A 675 7.31 40.10 -14.84
N ASN A 676 7.52 40.75 -13.70
CA ASN A 676 8.76 41.47 -13.42
C ASN A 676 9.94 40.48 -13.31
N ASP A 677 9.77 39.40 -12.55
CA ASP A 677 10.80 38.36 -12.37
C ASP A 677 11.14 37.69 -13.70
N LEU A 678 10.13 37.37 -14.52
CA LEU A 678 10.33 36.85 -15.87
C LEU A 678 11.04 37.85 -16.77
N LYS A 679 10.76 39.15 -16.66
CA LYS A 679 11.45 40.17 -17.45
C LYS A 679 12.96 40.20 -17.15
N VAL A 680 13.32 40.01 -15.87
CA VAL A 680 14.72 39.93 -15.42
C VAL A 680 15.36 38.59 -15.78
N ALA A 681 14.64 37.47 -15.63
CA ALA A 681 15.17 36.13 -15.85
C ALA A 681 15.19 35.70 -17.34
N THR A 682 14.32 36.25 -18.19
CA THR A 682 14.22 35.84 -19.61
C THR A 682 15.53 36.02 -20.38
N PRO A 683 16.24 37.17 -20.29
CA PRO A 683 17.56 37.32 -20.91
C PRO A 683 18.55 36.24 -20.47
N PHE A 684 18.64 35.97 -19.15
CA PHE A 684 19.50 34.92 -18.60
C PHE A 684 19.15 33.54 -19.15
N ILE A 685 17.87 33.15 -19.09
CA ILE A 685 17.39 31.85 -19.59
C ILE A 685 17.69 31.68 -21.09
N LYS A 686 17.52 32.73 -21.90
CA LYS A 686 17.83 32.70 -23.34
C LYS A 686 19.33 32.47 -23.59
N LYS A 687 20.21 33.05 -22.78
CA LYS A 687 21.67 32.82 -22.89
C LYS A 687 22.04 31.41 -22.42
N VAL A 688 21.51 30.95 -21.29
CA VAL A 688 21.68 29.56 -20.81
C VAL A 688 21.19 28.52 -21.82
N GLN A 689 20.10 28.78 -22.56
CA GLN A 689 19.62 27.87 -23.62
C GLN A 689 20.59 27.69 -24.79
N LYS A 690 21.50 28.63 -25.01
CA LYS A 690 22.53 28.56 -26.05
C LYS A 690 23.72 27.70 -25.64
N MET A 691 23.85 27.33 -24.37
CA MET A 691 24.93 26.47 -23.88
C MET A 691 25.00 25.13 -24.57
N THR A 692 26.20 24.60 -24.78
CA THR A 692 26.36 23.18 -25.12
C THR A 692 25.78 22.30 -23.99
N PRO A 693 25.38 21.04 -24.27
CA PRO A 693 24.89 20.13 -23.24
C PRO A 693 25.86 19.97 -22.05
N ASP A 694 27.16 19.93 -22.32
CA ASP A 694 28.21 19.80 -21.31
C ASP A 694 28.34 21.07 -20.47
N ASP A 695 28.49 22.24 -21.12
CA ASP A 695 28.57 23.52 -20.41
C ASP A 695 27.33 23.78 -19.55
N TYR A 696 26.14 23.37 -20.01
CA TYR A 696 24.90 23.49 -19.23
C TYR A 696 24.94 22.60 -17.98
N THR A 697 25.48 21.39 -18.12
CA THR A 697 25.58 20.41 -17.03
C THR A 697 26.57 20.87 -15.98
N ASP A 698 27.71 21.40 -16.43
CA ASP A 698 28.78 21.96 -15.60
C ASP A 698 28.30 23.22 -14.90
N PHE A 699 27.72 24.17 -15.64
CA PHE A 699 27.17 25.40 -15.07
C PHE A 699 26.13 25.09 -13.99
N GLY A 700 25.19 24.17 -14.29
CA GLY A 700 24.16 23.76 -13.32
C GLY A 700 24.70 23.02 -12.11
N TRP A 701 25.88 22.41 -12.19
CA TRP A 701 26.54 21.79 -11.04
C TRP A 701 27.36 22.79 -10.25
N ALA A 702 28.15 23.62 -10.93
CA ALA A 702 28.95 24.68 -10.34
C ALA A 702 28.07 25.63 -9.52
N LEU A 703 26.88 26.02 -10.04
CA LEU A 703 25.91 26.83 -9.29
C LEU A 703 25.42 26.18 -7.98
N LYS A 704 25.24 24.85 -7.96
CA LYS A 704 24.75 24.14 -6.75
C LYS A 704 25.80 24.03 -5.65
N ASN A 705 27.07 24.01 -6.04
CA ASN A 705 28.18 23.91 -5.09
C ASN A 705 28.88 25.26 -4.83
N GLY A 706 28.50 26.31 -5.55
CA GLY A 706 29.17 27.61 -5.45
C GLY A 706 30.60 27.61 -6.01
N ASP A 707 30.88 26.80 -7.04
CA ASP A 707 32.18 26.74 -7.71
C ASP A 707 32.37 27.94 -8.65
N VAL A 708 32.88 29.04 -8.08
CA VAL A 708 33.07 30.32 -8.78
C VAL A 708 34.08 30.19 -9.93
N ASN A 709 35.04 29.27 -9.81
CA ASN A 709 36.09 29.07 -10.81
C ASN A 709 35.55 28.41 -12.08
N THR A 710 34.48 27.63 -11.96
CA THR A 710 33.73 27.09 -13.12
C THR A 710 32.61 28.04 -13.58
N ILE A 711 31.92 28.71 -12.65
CA ILE A 711 30.83 29.64 -12.98
C ILE A 711 31.34 30.81 -13.83
N ASN A 712 32.40 31.50 -13.41
CA ASN A 712 32.82 32.74 -14.06
C ASN A 712 33.27 32.55 -15.53
N PRO A 713 34.10 31.54 -15.88
CA PRO A 713 34.44 31.28 -17.27
C PRO A 713 33.22 30.92 -18.13
N LEU A 714 32.23 30.22 -17.56
CA LEU A 714 30.99 29.90 -18.29
C LEU A 714 30.10 31.15 -18.46
N LEU A 715 30.06 32.06 -17.49
CA LEU A 715 29.42 33.37 -17.62
C LEU A 715 30.07 34.20 -18.73
N GLU A 716 31.40 34.21 -18.80
CA GLU A 716 32.15 34.94 -19.83
C GLU A 716 32.00 34.31 -21.21
N LYS A 717 32.14 32.99 -21.32
CA LYS A 717 31.98 32.22 -22.58
C LYS A 717 30.64 32.45 -23.26
N TYR A 718 29.58 32.65 -22.48
CA TYR A 718 28.22 32.87 -22.99
C TYR A 718 27.74 34.33 -22.87
N ASP A 719 28.65 35.25 -22.56
CA ASP A 719 28.38 36.69 -22.39
C ASP A 719 27.17 36.92 -21.47
N MET A 720 27.06 36.26 -20.31
CA MET A 720 25.85 36.30 -19.47
C MET A 720 26.10 36.77 -18.03
N ALA A 721 27.24 37.42 -17.78
CA ALA A 721 27.61 37.89 -16.45
C ALA A 721 26.62 38.93 -15.89
N ASP A 722 26.21 39.90 -16.71
CA ASP A 722 25.26 40.94 -16.32
C ASP A 722 23.86 40.37 -16.05
N GLU A 723 23.38 39.47 -16.91
CA GLU A 723 22.10 38.79 -16.68
C GLU A 723 22.13 37.89 -15.46
N PHE A 724 23.26 37.23 -15.19
CA PHE A 724 23.43 36.42 -13.99
C PHE A 724 23.44 37.27 -12.72
N ALA A 725 24.10 38.43 -12.74
CA ALA A 725 24.07 39.39 -11.65
C ALA A 725 22.65 39.95 -11.42
N ALA A 726 21.85 40.11 -12.47
CA ALA A 726 20.48 40.59 -12.36
C ALA A 726 19.49 39.57 -11.75
N VAL A 727 19.74 38.26 -11.92
CA VAL A 727 18.87 37.20 -11.36
C VAL A 727 19.29 36.69 -9.98
N ARG A 728 20.45 37.12 -9.49
CA ARG A 728 21.01 36.76 -8.18
C ARG A 728 20.69 37.83 -7.15
#